data_AF-A0A2L0M0A8-F1
#
_entry.id   AF-A0A2L0M0A8-F1
#
_cell.length_a   1.000
_cell.length_b   1.000
_cell.length_c   1.000
_cell.angle_alpha   90.00
_cell.angle_beta   90.00
_cell.angle_gamma   90.00
#
_symmetry.space_group_name_H-M   'P 1'
#
loop_
_entity.id
_entity.type
_entity.pdbx_description
1 polymer ?
#
loop_
_entity_poly.entity_id
_entity_poly.type
_entity_poly.pdbx_seq_one_letter_code
_entity_poly.pdbx_strand_id
1 'polypeptide(L)'
;MLHRILASAFALLISGAAFGQAPQSSPTISYTRDIQPIFTEKCVACHACNDAACQLNLGSAEGAERGASKVPVYQGERSQAVPTTRLFYDARDEAGWRKQGFYSVLDKQGSQAALMARMLELGHKTPLTPNAKLPEEIVLGLNRNNMCPLPHEFDAYAGAHPKEGMPLAVTGLTDQQYQTLQRWLAAGAPVEKTPIQPSAAEAKQIADWEELLNRPGSTEALVGRWLYEHLFLAHIYFVGGEQGHFFQWVRSRTPSGQPVDLIATRRPNDPPGTDFYYRLIPVQGVIVHKTHITYPMGPQKLKRVKQLFYSGDWHASALPGYGPRHRSNPFETFEAIPAVARYQFMLDNAEYFVRTFIRGPVCRGQIATDVIRDNFWALFQEPAHDLYITDAQYRGEATPLLAMPGQIDDVGSVLSLWHAYRDKRNEYEALRREAYAEQPAPSWSTLWAGNDNALLSIFRHFDSASVTKGLIGDVPLTMWLFDYPLFERTYYQLAVNFDVFGNVSHQLQTRLYFDLIRNGAEINFLRLMPAGKRGEILGDWYQNSGKVKMWMDYEDIDTSTPSALKLDKHDPKRDFGLKLLQRTGSLNAAPDPINRCQGAYCSRPGLSAEFRDAEQSLSRLVSRPAAGLKVIGQLPEASMLRIEGQGGQRQVYSLLRNRAHSNVAFLLGEAYRYQPGLDTLTLYPGVLSSYPNFIFNIPTADVPEFVEDMEAARDDTDKFERIVMRWGVRRSHPEFWRYFHDLNSYIKETQPVEAGVLDMNRYENL
;
A
#
# COMPACT_ATOMS: atom_id res chain seq x y z
N MET A 1 2.56 79.13 50.04
CA MET A 1 2.45 77.70 49.69
C MET A 1 1.76 77.52 48.34
N LEU A 2 2.41 77.94 47.24
CA LEU A 2 1.83 77.81 45.89
C LEU A 2 2.87 77.58 44.78
N HIS A 3 4.15 77.35 45.14
CA HIS A 3 5.24 77.16 44.16
C HIS A 3 5.91 75.78 44.23
N ARG A 4 5.39 74.86 45.05
CA ARG A 4 5.91 73.48 45.17
C ARG A 4 5.02 72.39 44.57
N ILE A 5 3.85 72.73 44.05
CA ILE A 5 2.89 71.76 43.50
C ILE A 5 2.94 71.69 41.97
N LEU A 6 3.42 72.74 41.28
CA LEU A 6 3.51 72.77 39.81
C LEU A 6 4.78 72.12 39.24
N ALA A 7 5.85 71.96 40.03
CA ALA A 7 7.08 71.32 39.56
C ALA A 7 6.98 69.77 39.49
N SER A 8 6.10 69.16 40.32
CA SER A 8 5.95 67.71 40.36
C SER A 8 5.00 67.14 39.29
N ALA A 9 4.15 67.99 38.70
CA ALA A 9 3.23 67.58 37.64
C ALA A 9 3.89 67.53 36.25
N PHE A 10 4.96 68.30 36.01
CA PHE A 10 5.62 68.35 34.70
C PHE A 10 6.70 67.27 34.52
N ALA A 11 7.26 66.73 35.61
CA ALA A 11 8.23 65.62 35.57
C ALA A 11 7.59 64.23 35.32
N LEU A 12 6.30 64.10 35.61
CA LEU A 12 5.53 62.86 35.38
C LEU A 12 4.93 62.74 33.97
N LEU A 13 4.90 63.84 33.20
CA LEU A 13 4.35 63.85 31.84
C LEU A 13 5.40 63.64 30.73
N ILE A 14 6.70 63.65 31.05
CA ILE A 14 7.78 63.40 30.06
C ILE A 14 8.38 61.99 30.20
N SER A 15 8.10 61.28 31.30
CA SER A 15 8.60 59.91 31.52
C SER A 15 7.68 58.80 30.99
N GLY A 16 6.54 59.15 30.38
CA GLY A 16 5.53 58.20 29.87
C GLY A 16 5.62 57.87 28.37
N ALA A 17 6.53 58.48 27.62
CA ALA A 17 6.62 58.34 26.16
C ALA A 17 7.89 57.61 25.68
N ALA A 18 8.47 56.76 26.54
CA ALA A 18 9.62 55.92 26.19
C ALA A 18 9.47 54.50 26.75
N PHE A 19 8.25 53.94 26.76
CA PHE A 19 8.15 52.51 26.48
C PHE A 19 8.34 52.37 24.98
N GLY A 20 9.61 52.28 24.58
CA GLY A 20 9.95 51.76 23.28
C GLY A 20 9.13 50.49 23.10
N GLN A 21 8.31 50.49 22.06
CA GLN A 21 7.84 49.25 21.48
C GLN A 21 9.12 48.48 21.14
N ALA A 22 9.57 47.63 22.07
CA ALA A 22 10.39 46.50 21.71
C ALA A 22 9.68 45.90 20.50
N PRO A 23 10.36 45.69 19.35
CA PRO A 23 9.71 45.06 18.22
C PRO A 23 9.04 43.82 18.79
N GLN A 24 7.70 43.74 18.67
CA GLN A 24 7.02 42.49 18.93
C GLN A 24 7.70 41.51 18.00
N SER A 25 8.65 40.74 18.52
CA SER A 25 9.27 39.66 17.80
C SER A 25 8.10 38.76 17.48
N SER A 26 7.61 38.85 16.24
CA SER A 26 6.70 37.84 15.73
C SER A 26 7.39 36.53 16.04
N PRO A 27 6.78 35.64 16.84
CA PRO A 27 7.45 34.43 17.30
C PRO A 27 8.04 33.73 16.08
N THR A 28 9.33 33.39 16.16
CA THR A 28 10.04 32.77 15.04
C THR A 28 9.25 31.56 14.56
N ILE A 29 8.91 31.57 13.26
CA ILE A 29 8.14 30.49 12.64
C ILE A 29 8.99 29.22 12.70
N SER A 30 8.44 28.18 13.30
CA SER A 30 9.06 26.87 13.47
C SER A 30 8.58 25.94 12.36
N TYR A 31 9.50 25.28 11.66
CA TYR A 31 9.16 24.25 10.69
C TYR A 31 8.27 23.15 11.30
N THR A 32 8.70 22.54 12.40
CA THR A 32 8.02 21.40 13.01
C THR A 32 6.65 21.78 13.58
N ARG A 33 6.54 22.95 14.22
CA ARG A 33 5.30 23.39 14.88
C ARG A 33 4.32 24.07 13.92
N ASP A 34 4.80 24.89 13.00
CA ASP A 34 3.95 25.79 12.22
C ASP A 34 3.85 25.41 10.74
N ILE A 35 4.86 24.75 10.17
CA ILE A 35 4.94 24.45 8.71
C ILE A 35 4.58 23.00 8.40
N GLN A 36 5.18 22.04 9.09
CA GLN A 36 4.92 20.61 8.89
C GLN A 36 3.43 20.26 9.06
N PRO A 37 2.66 20.84 9.99
CA PRO A 37 1.21 20.61 10.05
C PRO A 37 0.47 21.10 8.79
N ILE A 38 0.84 22.26 8.25
CA ILE A 38 0.26 22.78 7.00
C ILE A 38 0.61 21.85 5.84
N PHE A 39 1.87 21.41 5.74
CA PHE A 39 2.29 20.45 4.72
C PHE A 39 1.55 19.12 4.86
N THR A 40 1.41 18.60 6.08
CA THR A 40 0.67 17.37 6.37
C THR A 40 -0.77 17.49 5.90
N GLU A 41 -1.42 18.62 6.20
CA GLU A 41 -2.81 18.84 5.87
C GLU A 41 -3.04 19.11 4.37
N LYS A 42 -2.13 19.80 3.68
CA LYS A 42 -2.42 20.35 2.34
C LYS A 42 -1.54 19.80 1.21
N CYS A 43 -0.42 19.18 1.55
CA CYS A 43 0.62 18.83 0.59
C CYS A 43 0.99 17.34 0.61
N VAL A 44 1.11 16.71 1.77
CA VAL A 44 1.60 15.32 1.94
C VAL A 44 0.72 14.31 1.21
N ALA A 45 -0.58 14.56 1.09
CA ALA A 45 -1.51 13.73 0.32
C ALA A 45 -1.12 13.60 -1.17
N CYS A 46 -0.30 14.51 -1.71
CA CYS A 46 0.25 14.43 -3.07
C CYS A 46 1.80 14.30 -3.09
N HIS A 47 2.46 14.89 -2.09
CA HIS A 47 3.91 15.05 -2.00
C HIS A 47 4.54 14.12 -0.96
N ALA A 48 4.34 12.81 -1.11
CA ALA A 48 4.98 11.80 -0.28
C ALA A 48 5.29 10.50 -1.04
N CYS A 49 6.25 9.74 -0.52
CA CYS A 49 6.75 8.49 -1.12
C CYS A 49 7.34 8.69 -2.53
N ASN A 50 7.59 7.59 -3.23
CA ASN A 50 8.04 7.52 -4.62
C ASN A 50 6.98 7.99 -5.63
N ASP A 51 5.72 8.13 -5.21
CA ASP A 51 4.63 8.64 -6.06
C ASP A 51 4.58 10.18 -6.06
N ALA A 52 5.38 10.85 -5.22
CA ALA A 52 5.41 12.29 -5.16
C ALA A 52 5.83 12.90 -6.51
N ALA A 53 5.00 13.82 -7.02
CA ALA A 53 5.34 14.58 -8.22
C ALA A 53 6.70 15.25 -8.07
N CYS A 54 7.54 15.14 -9.10
CA CYS A 54 8.92 15.67 -9.12
C CYS A 54 9.80 15.17 -7.97
N GLN A 55 9.48 14.01 -7.39
CA GLN A 55 10.10 13.50 -6.16
C GLN A 55 10.06 14.48 -4.97
N LEU A 56 9.24 15.53 -5.00
CA LEU A 56 9.15 16.51 -3.92
C LEU A 56 8.38 15.87 -2.76
N ASN A 57 9.10 15.48 -1.71
CA ASN A 57 8.51 14.86 -0.53
C ASN A 57 8.45 15.89 0.61
N LEU A 58 7.23 16.22 1.07
CA LEU A 58 6.98 17.23 2.11
C LEU A 58 6.56 16.58 3.45
N GLY A 59 6.74 15.26 3.57
CA GLY A 59 6.43 14.51 4.79
C GLY A 59 7.49 14.65 5.89
N SER A 60 8.64 15.26 5.63
CA SER A 60 9.65 15.55 6.65
C SER A 60 10.50 16.76 6.30
N ALA A 61 11.23 17.27 7.29
CA ALA A 61 12.23 18.31 7.15
C ALA A 61 13.29 17.98 6.07
N GLU A 62 13.84 16.76 6.12
CA GLU A 62 14.83 16.26 5.15
C GLU A 62 14.26 16.18 3.74
N GLY A 63 12.98 15.82 3.61
CA GLY A 63 12.29 15.81 2.32
C GLY A 63 12.13 17.20 1.74
N ALA A 64 11.76 18.18 2.58
CA ALA A 64 11.62 19.57 2.17
C ALA A 64 12.96 20.19 1.75
N GLU A 65 14.04 19.95 2.50
CA GLU A 65 15.40 20.41 2.15
C GLU A 65 15.95 19.74 0.88
N ARG A 66 15.67 18.44 0.69
CA ARG A 66 16.07 17.71 -0.52
C ARG A 66 15.55 18.43 -1.77
N GLY A 67 14.30 18.90 -1.73
CA GLY A 67 13.67 19.61 -2.85
C GLY A 67 13.17 18.66 -3.94
N ALA A 68 13.20 19.12 -5.19
CA ALA A 68 12.60 18.44 -6.33
C ALA A 68 13.65 17.90 -7.32
N SER A 69 13.23 16.95 -8.15
CA SER A 69 14.02 16.36 -9.23
C SER A 69 13.15 16.17 -10.48
N LYS A 70 13.76 16.37 -11.65
CA LYS A 70 13.14 16.06 -12.95
C LYS A 70 13.14 14.58 -13.28
N VAL A 71 13.90 13.76 -12.55
CA VAL A 71 14.00 12.31 -12.80
C VAL A 71 12.79 11.62 -12.16
N PRO A 72 11.90 10.96 -12.91
CA PRO A 72 10.80 10.19 -12.30
C PRO A 72 11.33 8.93 -11.60
N VAL A 73 10.74 8.52 -10.49
CA VAL A 73 11.06 7.21 -9.88
C VAL A 73 10.42 6.10 -10.71
N TYR A 74 9.10 6.17 -10.87
CA TYR A 74 8.33 5.24 -11.69
C TYR A 74 8.40 5.61 -13.18
N GLN A 75 9.22 4.89 -13.94
CA GLN A 75 9.35 5.06 -15.40
C GLN A 75 9.49 3.70 -16.08
N GLY A 76 8.37 3.12 -16.52
CA GLY A 76 8.32 1.76 -17.05
C GLY A 76 9.13 1.54 -18.34
N GLU A 77 9.38 2.59 -19.12
CA GLU A 77 10.05 2.52 -20.42
C GLU A 77 11.58 2.70 -20.34
N ARG A 78 12.13 2.84 -19.14
CA ARG A 78 13.54 3.23 -18.98
C ARG A 78 14.48 2.10 -19.43
N SER A 79 15.42 2.40 -20.32
CA SER A 79 16.39 1.43 -20.84
C SER A 79 17.51 1.07 -19.85
N GLN A 80 17.90 2.00 -18.97
CA GLN A 80 18.98 1.81 -17.98
C GLN A 80 18.48 2.09 -16.57
N ALA A 81 19.01 1.38 -15.57
CA ALA A 81 18.70 1.70 -14.17
C ALA A 81 19.23 3.09 -13.77
N VAL A 82 18.54 3.77 -12.86
CA VAL A 82 19.00 5.05 -12.28
C VAL A 82 19.52 4.84 -10.85
N PRO A 83 20.34 5.78 -10.33
CA PRO A 83 20.69 5.82 -8.91
C PRO A 83 19.45 5.87 -8.02
N THR A 84 19.53 5.24 -6.84
CA THR A 84 18.47 5.31 -5.83
C THR A 84 18.48 6.69 -5.15
N THR A 85 17.29 7.19 -4.80
CA THR A 85 17.10 8.53 -4.20
C THR A 85 16.20 8.47 -2.95
N ARG A 86 16.30 7.39 -2.19
CA ARG A 86 15.52 7.12 -0.97
C ARG A 86 15.93 8.07 0.14
N LEU A 87 14.95 8.80 0.67
CA LEU A 87 15.14 9.73 1.77
C LEU A 87 15.66 8.98 3.00
N PHE A 88 16.61 9.56 3.74
CA PHE A 88 17.33 8.95 4.89
C PHE A 88 18.34 7.85 4.57
N TYR A 89 18.45 7.41 3.31
CA TYR A 89 19.40 6.35 2.90
C TYR A 89 20.49 6.88 1.99
N ASP A 90 20.11 7.52 0.89
CA ASP A 90 21.00 7.72 -0.25
C ASP A 90 21.80 9.05 -0.18
N ALA A 91 21.38 10.00 0.65
CA ALA A 91 22.19 11.17 1.05
C ALA A 91 21.84 11.63 2.47
N ARG A 92 22.80 12.29 3.14
CA ARG A 92 22.69 12.70 4.57
C ARG A 92 22.39 14.19 4.77
N ASP A 93 22.61 15.01 3.75
CA ASP A 93 22.47 16.46 3.82
C ASP A 93 22.06 17.05 2.46
N GLU A 94 21.74 18.35 2.47
CA GLU A 94 21.33 19.08 1.28
C GLU A 94 22.38 19.02 0.17
N ALA A 95 23.67 19.21 0.49
CA ALA A 95 24.75 19.19 -0.48
C ALA A 95 24.86 17.84 -1.21
N GLY A 96 24.63 16.73 -0.49
CA GLY A 96 24.50 15.40 -1.06
C GLY A 96 23.37 15.30 -2.06
N TRP A 97 22.19 15.86 -1.76
CA TRP A 97 21.06 15.90 -2.68
C TRP A 97 21.32 16.75 -3.92
N ARG A 98 21.96 17.92 -3.78
CA ARG A 98 22.36 18.77 -4.92
C ARG A 98 23.30 18.03 -5.87
N LYS A 99 24.25 17.25 -5.35
CA LYS A 99 25.13 16.39 -6.15
C LYS A 99 24.38 15.30 -6.93
N GLN A 100 23.23 14.85 -6.42
CA GLN A 100 22.35 13.89 -7.10
C GLN A 100 21.35 14.57 -8.06
N GLY A 101 21.50 15.87 -8.33
CA GLY A 101 20.68 16.61 -9.30
C GLY A 101 19.35 17.10 -8.76
N PHE A 102 19.11 17.03 -7.45
CA PHE A 102 17.95 17.70 -6.86
C PHE A 102 18.19 19.21 -6.76
N TYR A 103 17.14 20.00 -6.91
CA TYR A 103 17.19 21.46 -6.77
C TYR A 103 16.26 21.92 -5.65
N SER A 104 16.65 23.01 -4.99
CA SER A 104 15.88 23.59 -3.90
C SER A 104 14.58 24.19 -4.42
N VAL A 105 13.49 23.93 -3.68
CA VAL A 105 12.21 24.63 -3.84
C VAL A 105 12.01 25.73 -2.80
N LEU A 106 12.90 25.80 -1.80
CA LEU A 106 12.81 26.69 -0.64
C LEU A 106 13.70 27.93 -0.76
N ASP A 107 14.79 27.83 -1.53
CA ASP A 107 15.76 28.92 -1.66
C ASP A 107 15.33 29.98 -2.66
N LYS A 108 15.67 31.24 -2.35
CA LYS A 108 15.60 32.35 -3.28
C LYS A 108 16.74 32.28 -4.30
N GLN A 109 16.49 32.68 -5.54
CA GLN A 109 17.52 32.79 -6.57
C GLN A 109 17.72 34.26 -6.97
N GLY A 110 18.78 34.89 -6.44
CA GLY A 110 19.02 36.32 -6.64
C GLY A 110 17.85 37.15 -6.09
N SER A 111 17.20 37.93 -6.96
CA SER A 111 16.00 38.71 -6.62
C SER A 111 14.69 37.92 -6.70
N GLN A 112 14.72 36.66 -7.19
CA GLN A 112 13.52 35.84 -7.32
C GLN A 112 13.18 35.15 -5.99
N ALA A 113 11.89 35.18 -5.64
CA ALA A 113 11.36 34.41 -4.52
C ALA A 113 11.53 32.90 -4.74
N ALA A 114 11.46 32.13 -3.65
CA ALA A 114 11.53 30.67 -3.69
C ALA A 114 10.50 30.07 -4.65
N LEU A 115 10.84 28.98 -5.33
CA LEU A 115 9.94 28.31 -6.26
C LEU A 115 8.62 27.90 -5.58
N MET A 116 8.68 27.39 -4.34
CA MET A 116 7.49 27.07 -3.56
C MET A 116 6.61 28.31 -3.34
N ALA A 117 7.19 29.45 -2.99
CA ALA A 117 6.42 30.68 -2.75
C ALA A 117 5.65 31.11 -4.01
N ARG A 118 6.29 30.99 -5.18
CA ARG A 118 5.70 31.35 -6.48
C ARG A 118 4.61 30.36 -6.92
N MET A 119 4.79 29.06 -6.69
CA MET A 119 3.75 28.05 -6.96
C MET A 119 2.53 28.22 -6.05
N LEU A 120 2.75 28.56 -4.76
CA LEU A 120 1.67 28.86 -3.82
C LEU A 120 0.92 30.14 -4.20
N GLU A 121 1.64 31.18 -4.63
CA GLU A 121 1.03 32.44 -5.10
C GLU A 121 0.18 32.21 -6.35
N LEU A 122 0.66 31.40 -7.31
CA LEU A 122 -0.10 31.03 -8.52
C LEU A 122 -1.42 30.33 -8.17
N GLY A 123 -1.38 29.41 -7.20
CA GLY A 123 -2.57 28.69 -6.75
C GLY A 123 -3.55 29.59 -6.01
N HIS A 124 -3.02 30.46 -5.14
CA HIS A 124 -3.83 31.39 -4.36
C HIS A 124 -4.54 32.46 -5.22
N LYS A 125 -3.91 32.92 -6.31
CA LYS A 125 -4.50 33.89 -7.24
C LYS A 125 -5.59 33.31 -8.15
N THR A 126 -5.72 31.99 -8.19
CA THR A 126 -6.63 31.29 -9.12
C THR A 126 -7.57 30.34 -8.35
N PRO A 127 -8.48 30.87 -7.51
CA PRO A 127 -9.37 30.04 -6.72
C PRO A 127 -10.34 29.26 -7.60
N LEU A 128 -10.68 28.05 -7.15
CA LEU A 128 -11.66 27.19 -7.80
C LEU A 128 -13.08 27.67 -7.50
N THR A 129 -14.01 27.38 -8.41
CA THR A 129 -15.44 27.56 -8.13
C THR A 129 -15.87 26.54 -7.05
N PRO A 130 -16.47 26.99 -5.93
CA PRO A 130 -16.83 26.11 -4.81
C PRO A 130 -17.65 24.89 -5.23
N ASN A 131 -17.17 23.70 -4.85
CA ASN A 131 -17.78 22.40 -5.11
C ASN A 131 -18.27 22.15 -6.55
N ALA A 132 -17.65 22.82 -7.53
CA ALA A 132 -17.93 22.60 -8.95
C ALA A 132 -16.93 21.63 -9.58
N LYS A 133 -17.33 21.00 -10.68
CA LYS A 133 -16.42 20.22 -11.53
C LYS A 133 -15.25 21.10 -11.98
N LEU A 134 -14.04 20.56 -11.94
CA LEU A 134 -12.86 21.23 -12.45
C LEU A 134 -12.92 21.34 -13.98
N PRO A 135 -12.34 22.42 -14.55
CA PRO A 135 -12.21 22.57 -16.00
C PRO A 135 -11.42 21.42 -16.65
N GLU A 136 -11.83 21.02 -17.87
CA GLU A 136 -11.23 19.89 -18.61
C GLU A 136 -9.75 20.10 -18.96
N GLU A 137 -9.29 21.35 -19.07
CA GLU A 137 -7.88 21.66 -19.35
C GLU A 137 -6.92 21.25 -18.22
N ILE A 138 -7.43 21.04 -17.00
CA ILE A 138 -6.63 20.59 -15.87
C ILE A 138 -6.57 19.06 -15.86
N VAL A 139 -5.49 18.51 -16.42
CA VAL A 139 -5.25 17.07 -16.42
C VAL A 139 -4.82 16.58 -15.03
N LEU A 140 -5.54 15.60 -14.49
CA LEU A 140 -5.29 14.93 -13.21
C LEU A 140 -4.93 13.44 -13.38
N GLY A 141 -4.63 12.78 -12.27
CA GLY A 141 -4.40 11.33 -12.22
C GLY A 141 -3.04 10.91 -12.77
N LEU A 142 -2.88 9.60 -12.97
CA LEU A 142 -1.61 9.02 -13.44
C LEU A 142 -1.22 9.41 -14.86
N ASN A 143 -2.18 9.83 -15.68
CA ASN A 143 -1.94 10.27 -17.06
C ASN A 143 -1.38 11.70 -17.13
N ARG A 144 -1.33 12.43 -16.01
CA ARG A 144 -0.75 13.76 -15.96
C ARG A 144 0.77 13.68 -16.14
N ASN A 145 1.27 14.36 -17.17
CA ASN A 145 2.69 14.63 -17.30
C ASN A 145 3.12 15.67 -16.27
N ASN A 146 3.76 15.22 -15.19
CA ASN A 146 4.26 16.12 -14.16
C ASN A 146 5.37 17.02 -14.70
N MET A 147 5.09 18.33 -14.71
CA MET A 147 6.08 19.35 -15.07
C MET A 147 6.83 19.79 -13.81
N CYS A 148 8.16 19.66 -13.86
CA CYS A 148 9.05 19.95 -12.74
C CYS A 148 9.92 21.16 -13.07
N PRO A 149 9.36 22.39 -13.09
CA PRO A 149 10.11 23.56 -13.50
C PRO A 149 11.24 23.84 -12.51
N LEU A 150 12.39 24.26 -13.04
CA LEU A 150 13.45 24.90 -12.28
C LEU A 150 13.03 26.33 -11.93
N PRO A 151 13.65 26.97 -10.93
CA PRO A 151 13.28 28.33 -10.53
C PRO A 151 13.32 29.36 -11.68
N HIS A 152 14.27 29.24 -12.61
CA HIS A 152 14.36 30.11 -13.79
C HIS A 152 13.36 29.76 -14.91
N GLU A 153 12.75 28.58 -14.88
CA GLU A 153 11.74 28.12 -15.85
C GLU A 153 10.31 28.49 -15.42
N PHE A 154 10.12 28.96 -14.18
CA PHE A 154 8.79 29.18 -13.60
C PHE A 154 7.92 30.16 -14.39
N ASP A 155 8.46 31.28 -14.89
CA ASP A 155 7.62 32.28 -15.56
C ASP A 155 7.01 31.75 -16.86
N ALA A 156 7.75 30.91 -17.59
CA ALA A 156 7.23 30.20 -18.76
C ALA A 156 6.15 29.18 -18.36
N TYR A 157 6.39 28.44 -17.27
CA TYR A 157 5.41 27.50 -16.73
C TYR A 157 4.11 28.19 -16.32
N ALA A 158 4.18 29.26 -15.51
CA ALA A 158 3.02 29.99 -15.03
C ALA A 158 2.24 30.67 -16.17
N GLY A 159 2.94 31.13 -17.22
CA GLY A 159 2.30 31.66 -18.43
C GLY A 159 1.53 30.61 -19.22
N ALA A 160 2.07 29.38 -19.33
CA ALA A 160 1.43 28.27 -20.04
C ALA A 160 0.33 27.58 -19.20
N HIS A 161 0.47 27.57 -17.88
CA HIS A 161 -0.39 26.84 -16.94
C HIS A 161 -0.90 27.74 -15.80
N PRO A 162 -1.66 28.83 -16.11
CA PRO A 162 -2.03 29.84 -15.12
C PRO A 162 -2.93 29.31 -13.99
N LYS A 163 -3.61 28.17 -14.19
CA LYS A 163 -4.51 27.53 -13.22
C LYS A 163 -3.87 26.37 -12.45
N GLU A 164 -2.58 26.08 -12.67
CA GLU A 164 -1.90 24.90 -12.12
C GLU A 164 -0.92 25.23 -10.98
N GLY A 165 -1.26 26.21 -10.15
CA GLY A 165 -0.53 26.46 -8.90
C GLY A 165 -0.78 25.40 -7.83
N MET A 166 -0.13 25.54 -6.67
CA MET A 166 -0.23 24.58 -5.56
C MET A 166 -1.09 25.12 -4.40
N PRO A 167 -1.86 24.26 -3.70
CA PRO A 167 -2.17 22.86 -4.02
C PRO A 167 -2.92 22.70 -5.35
N LEU A 168 -2.51 21.74 -6.18
CA LEU A 168 -3.02 21.60 -7.55
C LEU A 168 -4.49 21.18 -7.58
N ALA A 169 -5.33 22.07 -8.13
CA ALA A 169 -6.71 21.80 -8.49
C ALA A 169 -7.52 21.16 -7.35
N VAL A 170 -7.34 21.69 -6.15
CA VAL A 170 -8.08 21.34 -4.93
C VAL A 170 -8.24 22.61 -4.12
N THR A 171 -9.23 22.64 -3.23
CA THR A 171 -9.40 23.74 -2.26
C THR A 171 -8.07 24.09 -1.60
N GLY A 172 -7.69 25.37 -1.70
CA GLY A 172 -6.35 25.81 -1.35
C GLY A 172 -6.09 25.92 0.14
N LEU A 173 -4.99 26.60 0.44
CA LEU A 173 -4.63 27.02 1.79
C LEU A 173 -5.64 28.05 2.30
N THR A 174 -5.90 28.06 3.62
CA THR A 174 -6.55 29.22 4.23
C THR A 174 -5.61 30.43 4.17
N ASP A 175 -6.16 31.65 4.24
CA ASP A 175 -5.34 32.87 4.21
C ASP A 175 -4.25 32.87 5.30
N GLN A 176 -4.58 32.36 6.48
CA GLN A 176 -3.62 32.23 7.58
C GLN A 176 -2.51 31.22 7.27
N GLN A 177 -2.85 30.06 6.71
CA GLN A 177 -1.87 29.05 6.29
C GLN A 177 -0.96 29.61 5.19
N TYR A 178 -1.54 30.24 4.17
CA TYR A 178 -0.82 30.89 3.08
C TYR A 178 0.16 31.94 3.60
N GLN A 179 -0.30 32.88 4.43
CA GLN A 179 0.56 33.92 5.01
C GLN A 179 1.67 33.34 5.88
N THR A 180 1.41 32.25 6.60
CA THR A 180 2.41 31.57 7.44
C THR A 180 3.53 30.98 6.57
N LEU A 181 3.18 30.26 5.50
CA LEU A 181 4.15 29.73 4.54
C LEU A 181 4.92 30.85 3.84
N GLN A 182 4.25 31.92 3.38
CA GLN A 182 4.90 33.04 2.71
C GLN A 182 5.92 33.75 3.61
N ARG A 183 5.57 34.01 4.89
CA ARG A 183 6.53 34.61 5.85
C ARG A 183 7.72 33.70 6.12
N TRP A 184 7.48 32.40 6.27
CA TRP A 184 8.54 31.41 6.47
C TRP A 184 9.50 31.35 5.27
N LEU A 185 8.97 31.26 4.05
CA LEU A 185 9.76 31.28 2.81
C LEU A 185 10.51 32.61 2.63
N ALA A 186 9.87 33.74 2.96
CA ALA A 186 10.49 35.06 2.90
C ALA A 186 11.67 35.20 3.88
N ALA A 187 11.59 34.53 5.04
CA ALA A 187 12.66 34.45 6.05
C ALA A 187 13.78 33.46 5.69
N GLY A 188 13.78 32.87 4.49
CA GLY A 188 14.78 31.91 4.04
C GLY A 188 14.45 30.46 4.40
N ALA A 189 13.20 30.18 4.79
CA ALA A 189 12.67 28.84 5.04
C ALA A 189 13.55 28.01 6.00
N PRO A 190 13.86 28.49 7.23
CA PRO A 190 14.61 27.71 8.19
C PRO A 190 13.88 26.38 8.48
N VAL A 191 14.59 25.26 8.35
CA VAL A 191 14.06 23.91 8.56
C VAL A 191 14.75 23.32 9.78
N GLU A 192 14.04 23.25 10.92
CA GLU A 192 14.53 22.46 12.04
C GLU A 192 14.16 20.97 11.91
N LYS A 193 15.07 20.10 12.36
CA LYS A 193 14.88 18.66 12.40
C LYS A 193 14.65 18.23 13.85
N THR A 194 13.55 17.53 14.10
CA THR A 194 13.24 16.96 15.42
C THR A 194 13.11 15.44 15.27
N PRO A 195 14.22 14.70 15.39
CA PRO A 195 14.19 13.26 15.16
C PRO A 195 13.43 12.55 16.28
N ILE A 196 12.56 11.62 15.90
CA ILE A 196 11.86 10.74 16.85
C ILE A 196 12.91 9.94 17.63
N GLN A 197 12.74 9.88 18.95
CA GLN A 197 13.57 9.07 19.84
C GLN A 197 12.74 7.93 20.43
N PRO A 198 13.28 6.70 20.54
CA PRO A 198 12.59 5.62 21.22
C PRO A 198 12.35 5.95 22.70
N SER A 199 11.20 5.57 23.24
CA SER A 199 10.97 5.58 24.69
C SER A 199 11.85 4.54 25.39
N ALA A 200 11.95 4.60 26.72
CA ALA A 200 12.73 3.61 27.48
C ALA A 200 12.21 2.16 27.28
N ALA A 201 10.89 1.99 27.15
CA ALA A 201 10.28 0.69 26.90
C ALA A 201 10.58 0.18 25.49
N GLU A 202 10.54 1.07 24.49
CA GLU A 202 10.90 0.75 23.10
C GLU A 202 12.39 0.43 22.98
N ALA A 203 13.26 1.24 23.60
CA ALA A 203 14.71 1.03 23.58
C ALA A 203 15.11 -0.33 24.16
N LYS A 204 14.43 -0.79 25.22
CA LYS A 204 14.63 -2.14 25.76
C LYS A 204 14.27 -3.23 24.75
N GLN A 205 13.11 -3.11 24.11
CA GLN A 205 12.68 -4.10 23.12
C GLN A 205 13.56 -4.07 21.87
N ILE A 206 14.00 -2.89 21.42
CA ILE A 206 14.99 -2.73 20.36
C ILE A 206 16.25 -3.52 20.70
N ALA A 207 16.80 -3.36 21.91
CA ALA A 207 17.98 -4.08 22.34
C ALA A 207 17.78 -5.60 22.32
N ASP A 208 16.65 -6.11 22.83
CA ASP A 208 16.35 -7.54 22.85
C ASP A 208 16.28 -8.15 21.42
N TRP A 209 15.73 -7.40 20.46
CA TRP A 209 15.63 -7.83 19.06
C TRP A 209 16.96 -7.69 18.31
N GLU A 210 17.70 -6.60 18.50
CA GLU A 210 19.03 -6.42 17.94
C GLU A 210 19.99 -7.49 18.47
N GLU A 211 19.91 -7.88 19.74
CA GLU A 211 20.71 -8.97 20.31
C GLU A 211 20.41 -10.31 19.62
N LEU A 212 19.14 -10.61 19.32
CA LEU A 212 18.78 -11.84 18.62
C LEU A 212 19.36 -11.87 17.20
N LEU A 213 19.16 -10.81 16.41
CA LEU A 213 19.57 -10.78 15.00
C LEU A 213 21.10 -10.67 14.83
N ASN A 214 21.81 -10.16 15.83
CA ASN A 214 23.27 -10.01 15.81
C ASN A 214 24.00 -11.07 16.65
N ARG A 215 23.32 -12.13 17.08
CA ARG A 215 23.97 -13.20 17.85
C ARG A 215 25.06 -13.87 16.98
N PRO A 216 26.26 -14.13 17.52
CA PRO A 216 27.32 -14.79 16.76
C PRO A 216 26.98 -16.25 16.48
N GLY A 217 27.43 -16.76 15.33
CA GLY A 217 27.22 -18.14 14.89
C GLY A 217 26.67 -18.21 13.47
N SER A 218 26.95 -19.29 12.75
CA SER A 218 26.47 -19.49 11.37
C SER A 218 24.96 -19.67 11.33
N THR A 219 24.38 -20.43 12.26
CA THR A 219 22.94 -20.63 12.40
C THR A 219 22.24 -19.29 12.67
N GLU A 220 22.76 -18.54 13.65
CA GLU A 220 22.25 -17.24 14.07
C GLU A 220 22.30 -16.22 12.94
N ALA A 221 23.44 -16.09 12.27
CA ALA A 221 23.61 -15.17 11.16
C ALA A 221 22.70 -15.52 9.96
N LEU A 222 22.47 -16.81 9.70
CA LEU A 222 21.55 -17.25 8.65
C LEU A 222 20.09 -16.87 8.98
N VAL A 223 19.65 -17.11 10.22
CA VAL A 223 18.32 -16.70 10.70
C VAL A 223 18.18 -15.17 10.70
N GLY A 224 19.20 -14.44 11.17
CA GLY A 224 19.22 -12.99 11.16
C GLY A 224 19.09 -12.40 9.76
N ARG A 225 19.79 -12.99 8.78
CA ARG A 225 19.64 -12.65 7.35
C ARG A 225 18.23 -12.93 6.85
N TRP A 226 17.68 -14.11 7.13
CA TRP A 226 16.32 -14.46 6.70
C TRP A 226 15.29 -13.49 7.28
N LEU A 227 15.34 -13.20 8.59
CA LEU A 227 14.43 -12.26 9.25
C LEU A 227 14.57 -10.84 8.70
N TYR A 228 15.78 -10.35 8.46
CA TYR A 228 16.00 -9.04 7.85
C TYR A 228 15.40 -8.95 6.44
N GLU A 229 15.72 -9.93 5.57
CA GLU A 229 15.18 -9.97 4.21
C GLU A 229 13.64 -10.06 4.20
N HIS A 230 13.02 -10.65 5.23
CA HIS A 230 11.57 -10.78 5.36
C HIS A 230 10.87 -9.62 6.09
N LEU A 231 11.61 -8.74 6.76
CA LEU A 231 11.03 -7.66 7.58
C LEU A 231 11.52 -6.26 7.19
N PHE A 232 12.31 -6.11 6.12
CA PHE A 232 12.92 -4.82 5.75
C PHE A 232 11.91 -3.72 5.38
N LEU A 233 10.70 -4.08 4.94
CA LEU A 233 9.61 -3.13 4.65
C LEU A 233 8.67 -2.87 5.84
N ALA A 234 8.90 -3.55 6.97
CA ALA A 234 8.02 -3.43 8.12
C ALA A 234 8.14 -2.06 8.78
N HIS A 235 6.98 -1.43 9.00
CA HIS A 235 6.81 -0.41 10.01
C HIS A 235 6.52 -1.12 11.33
N ILE A 236 7.59 -1.37 12.08
CA ILE A 236 7.54 -2.11 13.33
C ILE A 236 6.99 -1.20 14.42
N TYR A 237 6.00 -1.68 15.16
CA TYR A 237 5.58 -1.06 16.42
C TYR A 237 5.75 -2.06 17.55
N PHE A 238 6.10 -1.54 18.74
CA PHE A 238 6.29 -2.37 19.91
C PHE A 238 5.00 -2.47 20.73
N VAL A 239 4.68 -3.67 21.20
CA VAL A 239 3.59 -3.87 22.16
C VAL A 239 3.93 -3.08 23.42
N GLY A 240 3.03 -2.16 23.80
CA GLY A 240 3.27 -1.22 24.91
C GLY A 240 4.25 -0.09 24.59
N GLY A 241 4.58 0.14 23.32
CA GLY A 241 5.33 1.30 22.85
C GLY A 241 4.47 2.56 22.73
N GLU A 242 5.09 3.65 22.31
CA GLU A 242 4.43 4.93 22.12
C GLU A 242 3.54 4.90 20.87
N GLN A 243 2.35 5.49 20.95
CA GLN A 243 1.45 5.53 19.80
C GLN A 243 2.05 6.41 18.69
N GLY A 244 2.05 5.88 17.46
CA GLY A 244 2.60 6.56 16.29
C GLY A 244 4.13 6.45 16.15
N HIS A 245 4.83 5.82 17.10
CA HIS A 245 6.22 5.44 16.91
C HIS A 245 6.30 4.15 16.09
N PHE A 246 7.03 4.23 14.97
CA PHE A 246 7.35 3.08 14.14
C PHE A 246 8.84 3.00 13.90
N PHE A 247 9.33 1.78 13.69
CA PHE A 247 10.75 1.48 13.50
C PHE A 247 10.94 0.64 12.24
N GLN A 248 12.13 0.69 11.67
CA GLN A 248 12.48 -0.10 10.49
C GLN A 248 13.86 -0.73 10.65
N TRP A 249 14.04 -1.91 10.08
CA TRP A 249 15.33 -2.59 10.07
C TRP A 249 16.29 -1.96 9.06
N VAL A 250 17.53 -1.78 9.48
CA VAL A 250 18.64 -1.36 8.64
C VAL A 250 19.89 -2.19 8.92
N ARG A 251 20.83 -2.19 7.97
CA ARG A 251 22.20 -2.66 8.21
C ARG A 251 23.09 -1.47 8.54
N SER A 252 23.92 -1.61 9.57
CA SER A 252 24.80 -0.57 10.10
C SER A 252 26.23 -1.08 10.21
N ARG A 253 27.23 -0.23 9.94
CA ARG A 253 28.64 -0.57 10.25
C ARG A 253 28.94 -0.53 11.75
N THR A 254 28.09 0.12 12.53
CA THR A 254 28.24 0.28 13.98
C THR A 254 27.23 -0.57 14.78
N PRO A 255 27.66 -1.17 15.91
CA PRO A 255 26.81 -2.01 16.76
C PRO A 255 25.86 -1.21 17.65
N SER A 256 24.92 -1.91 18.30
CA SER A 256 24.02 -1.38 19.33
C SER A 256 24.76 -0.54 20.38
N GLY A 257 24.14 0.56 20.81
CA GLY A 257 24.75 1.54 21.72
C GLY A 257 25.61 2.61 21.04
N GLN A 258 25.91 2.48 19.74
CA GLN A 258 26.54 3.54 18.93
C GLN A 258 25.55 4.15 17.91
N PRO A 259 25.78 5.41 17.48
CA PRO A 259 25.03 6.01 16.39
C PRO A 259 25.08 5.13 15.13
N VAL A 260 23.93 4.95 14.49
CA VAL A 260 23.81 4.08 13.31
C VAL A 260 24.60 4.65 12.13
N ASP A 261 25.54 3.86 11.60
CA ASP A 261 26.23 4.16 10.35
C ASP A 261 25.67 3.29 9.22
N LEU A 262 24.64 3.81 8.56
CA LEU A 262 23.82 3.09 7.60
C LEU A 262 24.61 2.54 6.39
N ILE A 263 24.26 1.32 5.98
CA ILE A 263 24.65 0.68 4.72
C ILE A 263 23.43 0.68 3.79
N ALA A 264 23.41 1.64 2.84
CA ALA A 264 22.29 1.87 1.93
C ALA A 264 22.39 1.03 0.65
N THR A 265 22.35 -0.29 0.76
CA THR A 265 22.30 -1.15 -0.45
C THR A 265 21.00 -0.94 -1.23
N ARG A 266 21.01 -1.27 -2.53
CA ARG A 266 19.84 -1.11 -3.40
C ARG A 266 18.71 -2.08 -3.03
N ARG A 267 19.04 -3.35 -2.83
CA ARG A 267 18.14 -4.40 -2.32
C ARG A 267 18.59 -4.88 -0.92
N PRO A 268 17.70 -5.41 -0.08
CA PRO A 268 18.06 -5.95 1.24
C PRO A 268 19.01 -7.17 1.14
N ASN A 269 18.92 -7.93 0.05
CA ASN A 269 19.75 -9.12 -0.21
C ASN A 269 20.98 -8.81 -1.10
N ASP A 270 21.34 -7.55 -1.29
CA ASP A 270 22.61 -7.18 -1.92
C ASP A 270 23.78 -7.31 -0.92
N PRO A 271 25.00 -7.56 -1.40
CA PRO A 271 26.18 -7.66 -0.55
C PRO A 271 26.38 -6.38 0.26
N PRO A 272 26.56 -6.47 1.59
CA PRO A 272 26.79 -5.30 2.44
C PRO A 272 28.17 -4.66 2.21
N GLY A 273 29.13 -5.42 1.64
CA GLY A 273 30.48 -4.97 1.30
C GLY A 273 31.44 -4.81 2.48
N THR A 274 30.96 -4.98 3.72
CA THR A 274 31.71 -4.84 4.97
C THR A 274 30.99 -5.64 6.06
N ASP A 275 31.67 -5.85 7.19
CA ASP A 275 31.02 -6.29 8.43
C ASP A 275 29.93 -5.29 8.84
N PHE A 276 28.86 -5.82 9.43
CA PHE A 276 27.66 -5.05 9.71
C PHE A 276 26.86 -5.64 10.87
N TYR A 277 25.91 -4.84 11.35
CA TYR A 277 24.94 -5.17 12.38
C TYR A 277 23.53 -4.83 11.89
N TYR A 278 22.55 -5.67 12.20
CA TYR A 278 21.13 -5.34 12.06
C TYR A 278 20.72 -4.37 13.17
N ARG A 279 20.18 -3.22 12.80
CA ARG A 279 19.77 -2.16 13.73
C ARG A 279 18.36 -1.71 13.44
N LEU A 280 17.63 -1.30 14.48
CA LEU A 280 16.33 -0.64 14.33
C LEU A 280 16.50 0.86 14.47
N ILE A 281 15.95 1.60 13.52
CA ILE A 281 15.88 3.06 13.58
C ILE A 281 14.42 3.52 13.55
N PRO A 282 14.07 4.63 14.22
CA PRO A 282 12.74 5.20 14.10
C PRO A 282 12.47 5.66 12.66
N VAL A 283 11.28 5.36 12.16
CA VAL A 283 10.75 5.91 10.91
C VAL A 283 10.49 7.40 11.13
N GLN A 284 11.14 8.25 10.35
CA GLN A 284 11.06 9.71 10.51
C GLN A 284 9.98 10.30 9.61
N GLY A 285 9.42 11.43 10.03
CA GLY A 285 8.42 12.19 9.29
C GLY A 285 7.00 11.64 9.42
N VAL A 286 6.11 12.17 8.58
CA VAL A 286 4.69 11.82 8.54
C VAL A 286 4.49 10.42 7.97
N ILE A 287 3.78 9.57 8.70
CA ILE A 287 3.36 8.26 8.21
C ILE A 287 2.29 8.43 7.14
N VAL A 288 2.52 7.82 5.97
CA VAL A 288 1.56 7.79 4.85
C VAL A 288 1.03 6.38 4.65
N HIS A 289 -0.29 6.23 4.54
CA HIS A 289 -0.97 4.93 4.55
C HIS A 289 -0.50 4.01 3.40
N LYS A 290 -0.21 4.58 2.23
CA LYS A 290 0.20 3.84 1.03
C LYS A 290 1.51 3.04 1.16
N THR A 291 2.41 3.41 2.07
CA THR A 291 3.62 2.63 2.38
C THR A 291 3.62 2.07 3.79
N HIS A 292 2.55 2.30 4.56
CA HIS A 292 2.47 1.85 5.92
C HIS A 292 2.11 0.37 5.97
N ILE A 293 3.13 -0.47 6.25
CA ILE A 293 2.97 -1.92 6.37
C ILE A 293 3.38 -2.33 7.79
N THR A 294 2.39 -2.39 8.67
CA THR A 294 2.56 -2.58 10.11
C THR A 294 3.04 -3.99 10.44
N TYR A 295 3.91 -4.10 11.45
CA TYR A 295 4.33 -5.38 12.00
C TYR A 295 4.51 -5.29 13.53
N PRO A 296 3.72 -6.04 14.33
CA PRO A 296 3.86 -6.02 15.78
C PRO A 296 5.11 -6.77 16.23
N MET A 297 5.93 -6.11 17.06
CA MET A 297 7.00 -6.75 17.82
C MET A 297 6.75 -6.66 19.32
N GLY A 298 7.23 -7.67 20.03
CA GLY A 298 7.17 -7.71 21.49
C GLY A 298 7.65 -9.02 22.07
N PRO A 299 7.63 -9.17 23.41
CA PRO A 299 8.21 -10.33 24.09
C PRO A 299 7.62 -11.67 23.60
N GLN A 300 6.31 -11.72 23.32
CA GLN A 300 5.66 -12.93 22.81
C GLN A 300 6.07 -13.26 21.37
N LYS A 301 6.18 -12.24 20.50
CA LYS A 301 6.66 -12.43 19.13
C LYS A 301 8.12 -12.88 19.11
N LEU A 302 8.96 -12.31 19.98
CA LEU A 302 10.35 -12.71 20.15
C LEU A 302 10.46 -14.17 20.63
N LYS A 303 9.65 -14.57 21.61
CA LYS A 303 9.57 -15.96 22.08
C LYS A 303 9.13 -16.91 20.95
N ARG A 304 8.13 -16.52 20.15
CA ARG A 304 7.66 -17.30 19.00
C ARG A 304 8.75 -17.47 17.94
N VAL A 305 9.50 -16.42 17.63
CA VAL A 305 10.67 -16.51 16.73
C VAL A 305 11.72 -17.46 17.30
N LYS A 306 12.05 -17.33 18.59
CA LYS A 306 13.00 -18.24 19.26
C LYS A 306 12.53 -19.70 19.18
N GLN A 307 11.24 -19.95 19.38
CA GLN A 307 10.63 -21.27 19.25
C GLN A 307 10.76 -21.81 17.81
N LEU A 308 10.39 -21.04 16.80
CA LEU A 308 10.40 -21.51 15.42
C LEU A 308 11.82 -21.82 14.92
N PHE A 309 12.79 -20.94 15.21
CA PHE A 309 14.11 -21.01 14.59
C PHE A 309 15.19 -21.66 15.46
N TYR A 310 15.01 -21.79 16.78
CA TYR A 310 16.08 -22.24 17.68
C TYR A 310 15.71 -23.40 18.61
N SER A 311 14.51 -23.99 18.53
CA SER A 311 14.13 -25.12 19.39
C SER A 311 14.42 -26.51 18.82
N GLY A 312 14.86 -26.59 17.55
CA GLY A 312 15.12 -27.86 16.86
C GLY A 312 16.61 -28.22 16.84
N ASP A 313 16.90 -29.48 16.51
CA ASP A 313 18.26 -29.97 16.29
C ASP A 313 18.68 -29.77 14.83
N TRP A 314 19.12 -28.56 14.51
CA TRP A 314 19.66 -28.21 13.19
C TRP A 314 20.73 -27.14 13.33
N HIS A 315 21.68 -27.09 12.38
CA HIS A 315 22.71 -26.07 12.34
C HIS A 315 23.11 -25.71 10.90
N ALA A 316 23.48 -24.45 10.67
CA ALA A 316 24.07 -24.04 9.40
C ALA A 316 25.58 -24.36 9.40
N SER A 317 26.05 -25.13 8.42
CA SER A 317 27.49 -25.44 8.26
C SER A 317 28.28 -24.28 7.63
N ALA A 318 27.63 -23.46 6.83
CA ALA A 318 28.21 -22.29 6.17
C ALA A 318 27.15 -21.22 5.94
N LEU A 319 27.59 -19.98 5.71
CA LEU A 319 26.73 -18.88 5.31
C LEU A 319 26.68 -18.76 3.77
N PRO A 320 25.49 -18.69 3.17
CA PRO A 320 25.35 -18.46 1.73
C PRO A 320 25.83 -17.05 1.36
N GLY A 321 26.36 -16.92 0.15
CA GLY A 321 26.78 -15.61 -0.38
C GLY A 321 25.60 -14.72 -0.81
N TYR A 322 25.93 -13.53 -1.32
CA TYR A 322 24.97 -12.56 -1.88
C TYR A 322 25.00 -12.51 -3.43
N GLY A 323 25.58 -13.52 -4.06
CA GLY A 323 25.67 -13.60 -5.53
C GLY A 323 24.31 -13.87 -6.22
N PRO A 324 24.21 -13.71 -7.55
CA PRO A 324 22.97 -13.85 -8.30
C PRO A 324 22.21 -15.15 -8.04
N ARG A 325 22.91 -16.29 -7.94
CA ARG A 325 22.32 -17.60 -7.61
C ARG A 325 21.52 -17.56 -6.30
N HIS A 326 22.16 -17.14 -5.21
CA HIS A 326 21.52 -17.06 -3.89
C HIS A 326 20.39 -16.02 -3.85
N ARG A 327 20.55 -14.86 -4.52
CA ARG A 327 19.47 -13.86 -4.59
C ARG A 327 18.24 -14.34 -5.38
N SER A 328 18.45 -15.21 -6.38
CA SER A 328 17.36 -15.76 -7.20
C SER A 328 16.57 -16.88 -6.51
N ASN A 329 17.15 -17.57 -5.52
CA ASN A 329 16.55 -18.75 -4.92
C ASN A 329 16.66 -18.73 -3.38
N PRO A 330 15.61 -18.26 -2.67
CA PRO A 330 15.60 -18.26 -1.21
C PRO A 330 15.54 -19.67 -0.62
N PHE A 331 14.99 -20.63 -1.35
CA PHE A 331 14.88 -22.01 -0.90
C PHE A 331 16.24 -22.69 -0.78
N GLU A 332 17.13 -22.41 -1.74
CA GLU A 332 18.52 -22.84 -1.72
C GLU A 332 19.34 -22.03 -0.70
N THR A 333 19.16 -20.70 -0.68
CA THR A 333 19.90 -19.81 0.23
C THR A 333 19.67 -20.16 1.69
N PHE A 334 18.42 -20.46 2.06
CA PHE A 334 18.02 -20.74 3.43
C PHE A 334 17.68 -22.21 3.65
N GLU A 335 18.24 -23.11 2.82
CA GLU A 335 17.97 -24.56 2.88
C GLU A 335 18.25 -25.14 4.27
N ALA A 336 19.31 -24.67 4.94
CA ALA A 336 19.67 -25.14 6.27
C ALA A 336 18.62 -24.79 7.34
N ILE A 337 17.82 -23.73 7.15
CA ILE A 337 16.73 -23.40 8.07
C ILE A 337 15.55 -24.35 7.78
N PRO A 338 15.01 -25.08 8.78
CA PRO A 338 13.86 -25.94 8.60
C PRO A 338 12.72 -25.24 7.86
N ALA A 339 12.31 -25.80 6.72
CA ALA A 339 11.28 -25.21 5.86
C ALA A 339 9.97 -24.95 6.62
N VAL A 340 9.58 -25.86 7.53
CA VAL A 340 8.39 -25.69 8.39
C VAL A 340 8.48 -24.45 9.28
N ALA A 341 9.66 -24.09 9.78
CA ALA A 341 9.85 -22.92 10.62
C ALA A 341 9.66 -21.63 9.82
N ARG A 342 10.25 -21.57 8.61
CA ARG A 342 10.09 -20.46 7.67
C ARG A 342 8.63 -20.30 7.24
N TYR A 343 7.99 -21.39 6.83
CA TYR A 343 6.59 -21.33 6.41
C TYR A 343 5.67 -20.93 7.56
N GLN A 344 5.84 -21.51 8.75
CA GLN A 344 5.00 -21.18 9.89
C GLN A 344 5.18 -19.72 10.33
N PHE A 345 6.39 -19.16 10.24
CA PHE A 345 6.58 -17.72 10.49
C PHE A 345 5.80 -16.87 9.47
N MET A 346 5.81 -17.26 8.19
CA MET A 346 5.05 -16.56 7.17
C MET A 346 3.54 -16.67 7.40
N LEU A 347 3.02 -17.87 7.73
CA LEU A 347 1.62 -18.11 8.06
C LEU A 347 1.17 -17.31 9.29
N ASP A 348 1.98 -17.30 10.35
CA ASP A 348 1.69 -16.55 11.59
C ASP A 348 1.48 -15.05 11.34
N ASN A 349 1.98 -14.52 10.20
CA ASN A 349 1.94 -13.11 9.82
C ASN A 349 1.48 -12.93 8.36
N ALA A 350 0.58 -13.79 7.86
CA ALA A 350 0.31 -13.87 6.42
C ALA A 350 -0.21 -12.56 5.83
N GLU A 351 -1.00 -11.79 6.57
CA GLU A 351 -1.46 -10.46 6.12
C GLU A 351 -0.29 -9.51 5.84
N TYR A 352 0.71 -9.48 6.72
CA TYR A 352 1.90 -8.64 6.54
C TYR A 352 2.58 -8.97 5.20
N PHE A 353 2.87 -10.25 4.97
CA PHE A 353 3.54 -10.71 3.77
C PHE A 353 2.74 -10.43 2.51
N VAL A 354 1.44 -10.74 2.49
CA VAL A 354 0.58 -10.44 1.34
C VAL A 354 0.48 -8.94 1.11
N ARG A 355 0.37 -8.14 2.18
CA ARG A 355 0.35 -6.67 2.09
C ARG A 355 1.65 -6.11 1.53
N THR A 356 2.82 -6.71 1.81
CA THR A 356 4.10 -6.20 1.26
C THR A 356 4.15 -6.24 -0.27
N PHE A 357 3.63 -7.28 -0.90
CA PHE A 357 3.63 -7.38 -2.36
C PHE A 357 2.36 -6.81 -3.00
N ILE A 358 1.45 -6.22 -2.22
CA ILE A 358 0.25 -5.51 -2.70
C ILE A 358 0.34 -3.98 -2.47
N ARG A 359 0.97 -3.52 -1.39
CA ARG A 359 1.21 -2.09 -1.08
C ARG A 359 2.67 -1.66 -1.25
N GLY A 360 3.58 -2.61 -1.49
CA GLY A 360 5.00 -2.31 -1.70
C GLY A 360 5.28 -1.55 -2.99
N PRO A 361 6.55 -1.18 -3.24
CA PRO A 361 6.94 -0.36 -4.38
C PRO A 361 6.52 -0.92 -5.75
N VAL A 362 6.24 -2.22 -5.84
CA VAL A 362 5.84 -2.92 -7.06
C VAL A 362 4.43 -2.59 -7.55
N CYS A 363 3.48 -2.28 -6.66
CA CYS A 363 2.05 -2.19 -6.98
C CYS A 363 1.56 -0.77 -7.28
N ARG A 364 2.40 0.03 -7.93
CA ARG A 364 2.01 1.37 -8.43
C ARG A 364 1.83 1.33 -9.94
N GLY A 365 0.61 1.56 -10.39
CA GLY A 365 0.25 1.66 -11.81
C GLY A 365 -0.39 0.39 -12.36
N GLN A 366 -1.20 0.56 -13.39
CA GLN A 366 -2.02 -0.47 -14.02
C GLN A 366 -1.21 -1.71 -14.43
N ILE A 367 -0.03 -1.54 -15.03
CA ILE A 367 0.81 -2.66 -15.50
C ILE A 367 1.16 -3.64 -14.34
N ALA A 368 1.30 -3.14 -13.11
CA ALA A 368 1.59 -3.98 -11.95
C ALA A 368 0.38 -4.76 -11.42
N THR A 369 -0.84 -4.25 -11.65
CA THR A 369 -2.09 -4.76 -11.09
C THR A 369 -2.95 -5.50 -12.12
N ASP A 370 -2.68 -5.35 -13.42
CA ASP A 370 -3.40 -6.00 -14.54
C ASP A 370 -3.41 -7.53 -14.50
N VAL A 371 -2.55 -8.13 -13.69
CA VAL A 371 -2.44 -9.58 -13.53
C VAL A 371 -3.17 -10.13 -12.32
N ILE A 372 -3.94 -9.33 -11.57
CA ILE A 372 -4.81 -9.81 -10.48
C ILE A 372 -6.27 -9.45 -10.73
N ARG A 373 -7.18 -10.18 -10.12
CA ARG A 373 -8.62 -9.86 -10.13
C ARG A 373 -8.92 -8.72 -9.18
N ASP A 374 -9.99 -8.00 -9.44
CA ASP A 374 -10.46 -6.89 -8.60
C ASP A 374 -10.97 -7.34 -7.23
N ASN A 375 -11.40 -8.59 -7.09
CA ASN A 375 -11.72 -9.22 -5.80
C ASN A 375 -11.37 -10.72 -5.84
N PHE A 376 -10.58 -11.16 -4.88
CA PHE A 376 -10.32 -12.59 -4.62
C PHE A 376 -9.96 -12.82 -3.15
N TRP A 377 -10.14 -14.07 -2.71
CA TRP A 377 -9.71 -14.52 -1.39
C TRP A 377 -8.40 -15.28 -1.49
N ALA A 378 -7.50 -15.07 -0.51
CA ALA A 378 -6.28 -15.85 -0.36
C ALA A 378 -6.39 -16.76 0.86
N LEU A 379 -6.05 -18.03 0.64
CA LEU A 379 -5.99 -19.12 1.60
C LEU A 379 -4.58 -19.72 1.57
N PHE A 380 -4.25 -20.47 2.62
CA PHE A 380 -2.93 -21.08 2.77
C PHE A 380 -3.04 -22.58 2.99
N GLN A 381 -2.10 -23.33 2.44
CA GLN A 381 -2.04 -24.77 2.61
C GLN A 381 -1.50 -25.10 4.01
N GLU A 382 -2.08 -26.11 4.66
CA GLU A 382 -1.60 -26.61 5.94
C GLU A 382 -0.20 -27.23 5.76
N PRO A 383 0.83 -26.81 6.55
CA PRO A 383 2.19 -27.37 6.45
C PRO A 383 2.27 -28.89 6.47
N ALA A 384 1.40 -29.57 7.25
CA ALA A 384 1.35 -31.03 7.31
C ALA A 384 0.85 -31.70 6.01
N HIS A 385 0.31 -30.93 5.08
CA HIS A 385 -0.15 -31.37 3.76
C HIS A 385 0.69 -30.79 2.62
N ASP A 386 1.76 -30.05 2.89
CA ASP A 386 2.66 -29.49 1.89
C ASP A 386 3.89 -30.40 1.68
N LEU A 387 3.97 -31.03 0.51
CA LEU A 387 5.08 -31.94 0.17
C LEU A 387 6.46 -31.27 0.22
N TYR A 388 6.55 -29.96 -0.02
CA TYR A 388 7.82 -29.26 0.13
C TYR A 388 8.30 -29.27 1.59
N ILE A 389 7.36 -29.32 2.54
CA ILE A 389 7.64 -29.42 3.97
C ILE A 389 7.86 -30.88 4.37
N THR A 390 6.93 -31.77 4.01
CA THR A 390 6.84 -33.12 4.55
C THR A 390 7.70 -34.15 3.83
N ASP A 391 8.13 -33.90 2.59
CA ASP A 391 8.89 -34.84 1.76
C ASP A 391 10.23 -34.23 1.34
N ALA A 392 11.32 -34.82 1.84
CA ALA A 392 12.67 -34.35 1.56
C ALA A 392 13.12 -34.63 0.12
N GLN A 393 12.65 -35.71 -0.49
CA GLN A 393 12.98 -36.03 -1.87
C GLN A 393 12.30 -35.04 -2.81
N TYR A 394 10.98 -34.86 -2.65
CA TYR A 394 10.22 -33.87 -3.41
C TYR A 394 10.83 -32.48 -3.28
N ARG A 395 11.21 -32.07 -2.05
CA ARG A 395 11.89 -30.79 -1.81
C ARG A 395 13.22 -30.68 -2.56
N GLY A 396 14.03 -31.74 -2.59
CA GLY A 396 15.30 -31.78 -3.31
C GLY A 396 15.13 -31.63 -4.82
N GLU A 397 14.09 -32.24 -5.40
CA GLU A 397 13.73 -32.12 -6.81
C GLU A 397 13.12 -30.75 -7.15
N ALA A 398 12.31 -30.19 -6.26
CA ALA A 398 11.65 -28.91 -6.45
C ALA A 398 12.61 -27.72 -6.34
N THR A 399 13.54 -27.72 -5.37
CA THR A 399 14.37 -26.54 -5.03
C THR A 399 15.09 -25.91 -6.23
N PRO A 400 15.72 -26.66 -7.15
CA PRO A 400 16.37 -26.09 -8.34
C PRO A 400 15.42 -25.39 -9.33
N LEU A 401 14.14 -25.78 -9.34
CA LEU A 401 13.10 -25.24 -10.23
C LEU A 401 12.46 -23.94 -9.70
N LEU A 402 12.66 -23.63 -8.41
CA LEU A 402 12.05 -22.49 -7.73
C LEU A 402 12.81 -21.16 -7.89
N ALA A 403 13.91 -21.15 -8.63
CA ALA A 403 14.68 -19.94 -8.89
C ALA A 403 13.87 -18.89 -9.69
N MET A 404 13.99 -17.64 -9.28
CA MET A 404 13.23 -16.50 -9.81
C MET A 404 14.04 -15.61 -10.76
N PRO A 405 13.39 -14.94 -11.74
CA PRO A 405 14.02 -13.96 -12.63
C PRO A 405 14.35 -12.62 -11.95
N GLY A 406 14.88 -11.66 -12.73
CA GLY A 406 15.13 -10.29 -12.26
C GLY A 406 16.51 -10.04 -11.63
N GLN A 407 17.43 -11.00 -11.77
CA GLN A 407 18.85 -10.84 -11.39
C GLN A 407 19.74 -10.38 -12.55
N ILE A 408 19.24 -10.46 -13.80
CA ILE A 408 19.92 -10.08 -15.03
C ILE A 408 19.11 -8.96 -15.68
N ASP A 409 19.66 -7.75 -15.69
CA ASP A 409 18.98 -6.54 -16.17
C ASP A 409 19.26 -6.26 -17.67
N ASP A 410 19.85 -7.19 -18.40
CA ASP A 410 20.10 -7.02 -19.83
C ASP A 410 18.78 -7.03 -20.64
N VAL A 411 18.62 -6.06 -21.54
CA VAL A 411 17.38 -5.84 -22.31
C VAL A 411 17.28 -6.82 -23.48
N GLY A 412 18.42 -7.25 -24.05
CA GLY A 412 18.44 -8.19 -25.18
C GLY A 412 18.04 -9.63 -24.80
N SER A 413 18.15 -9.98 -23.53
CA SER A 413 17.89 -11.34 -23.01
C SER A 413 16.48 -11.56 -22.45
N VAL A 414 15.60 -10.54 -22.46
CA VAL A 414 14.25 -10.62 -21.87
C VAL A 414 13.43 -11.81 -22.39
N LEU A 415 13.39 -12.02 -23.71
CA LEU A 415 12.61 -13.11 -24.32
C LEU A 415 13.19 -14.49 -23.98
N SER A 416 14.51 -14.65 -24.08
CA SER A 416 15.18 -15.91 -23.72
C SER A 416 15.05 -16.24 -22.23
N LEU A 417 15.14 -15.23 -21.36
CA LEU A 417 14.94 -15.39 -19.92
C LEU A 417 13.48 -15.74 -19.63
N TRP A 418 12.52 -15.06 -20.25
CA TRP A 418 11.10 -15.38 -20.12
C TRP A 418 10.82 -16.86 -20.45
N HIS A 419 11.29 -17.36 -21.60
CA HIS A 419 11.12 -18.75 -21.97
C HIS A 419 11.75 -19.70 -20.94
N ALA A 420 13.01 -19.45 -20.55
CA ALA A 420 13.69 -20.31 -19.59
C ALA A 420 12.99 -20.36 -18.21
N TYR A 421 12.51 -19.23 -17.70
CA TYR A 421 11.82 -19.18 -16.40
C TYR A 421 10.38 -19.71 -16.47
N ARG A 422 9.71 -19.55 -17.60
CA ARG A 422 8.40 -20.17 -17.88
C ARG A 422 8.54 -21.69 -17.91
N ASP A 423 9.51 -22.21 -18.66
CA ASP A 423 9.72 -23.65 -18.82
C ASP A 423 10.10 -24.29 -17.48
N LYS A 424 11.03 -23.69 -16.71
CA LYS A 424 11.33 -24.13 -15.33
C LYS A 424 10.13 -24.12 -14.40
N ARG A 425 9.28 -23.09 -14.50
CA ARG A 425 8.06 -23.02 -13.71
C ARG A 425 7.11 -24.15 -14.12
N ASN A 426 6.95 -24.44 -15.40
CA ASN A 426 6.09 -25.53 -15.86
C ASN A 426 6.64 -26.91 -15.48
N GLU A 427 7.95 -27.10 -15.50
CA GLU A 427 8.60 -28.29 -14.92
C GLU A 427 8.24 -28.45 -13.43
N TYR A 428 8.24 -27.37 -12.65
CA TYR A 428 7.81 -27.41 -11.25
C TYR A 428 6.31 -27.74 -11.11
N GLU A 429 5.44 -27.13 -11.92
CA GLU A 429 4.00 -27.43 -11.88
C GLU A 429 3.70 -28.89 -12.28
N ALA A 430 4.45 -29.45 -13.23
CA ALA A 430 4.36 -30.85 -13.63
C ALA A 430 4.79 -31.79 -12.50
N LEU A 431 5.98 -31.55 -11.91
CA LEU A 431 6.48 -32.27 -10.74
C LEU A 431 5.46 -32.24 -9.59
N ARG A 432 4.91 -31.05 -9.31
CA ARG A 432 3.90 -30.85 -8.28
C ARG A 432 2.64 -31.65 -8.60
N ARG A 433 2.09 -31.52 -9.81
CA ARG A 433 0.88 -32.22 -10.24
C ARG A 433 1.02 -33.73 -10.06
N GLU A 434 2.13 -34.30 -10.50
CA GLU A 434 2.42 -35.73 -10.39
C GLU A 434 2.56 -36.18 -8.94
N ALA A 435 3.39 -35.50 -8.14
CA ALA A 435 3.61 -35.86 -6.73
C ALA A 435 2.31 -35.76 -5.90
N TYR A 436 1.49 -34.75 -6.18
CA TYR A 436 0.22 -34.53 -5.48
C TYR A 436 -0.93 -35.42 -5.98
N ALA A 437 -0.79 -36.08 -7.13
CA ALA A 437 -1.77 -37.05 -7.61
C ALA A 437 -1.76 -38.34 -6.79
N GLU A 438 -0.59 -38.68 -6.23
CA GLU A 438 -0.37 -39.84 -5.36
C GLU A 438 -0.75 -39.59 -3.88
N GLN A 439 -1.15 -38.36 -3.54
CA GLN A 439 -1.52 -37.99 -2.18
C GLN A 439 -3.00 -38.27 -1.89
N PRO A 440 -3.39 -38.43 -0.61
CA PRO A 440 -4.79 -38.48 -0.23
C PRO A 440 -5.58 -37.29 -0.80
N ALA A 441 -6.80 -37.57 -1.23
CA ALA A 441 -7.70 -36.56 -1.79
C ALA A 441 -7.82 -35.35 -0.84
N PRO A 442 -7.62 -34.12 -1.33
CA PRO A 442 -7.56 -32.95 -0.46
C PRO A 442 -8.90 -32.69 0.20
N SER A 443 -8.86 -32.24 1.45
CA SER A 443 -10.03 -32.02 2.31
C SER A 443 -9.93 -30.67 3.01
N TRP A 444 -10.87 -30.36 3.92
CA TRP A 444 -10.77 -29.15 4.74
C TRP A 444 -9.51 -29.11 5.61
N SER A 445 -8.93 -30.26 5.96
CA SER A 445 -7.65 -30.32 6.70
C SER A 445 -6.45 -29.81 5.90
N THR A 446 -6.57 -29.74 4.57
CA THR A 446 -5.53 -29.22 3.68
C THR A 446 -5.38 -27.70 3.80
N LEU A 447 -6.36 -27.01 4.38
CA LEU A 447 -6.32 -25.56 4.57
C LEU A 447 -5.80 -25.22 5.96
N TRP A 448 -4.80 -24.35 6.01
CA TRP A 448 -4.27 -23.83 7.26
C TRP A 448 -5.31 -22.92 7.93
N ALA A 449 -5.50 -23.10 9.24
CA ALA A 449 -6.48 -22.37 10.03
C ALA A 449 -5.91 -21.95 11.41
N GLY A 450 -4.60 -21.71 11.49
CA GLY A 450 -3.88 -21.55 12.76
C GLY A 450 -4.15 -20.23 13.50
N ASN A 451 -4.44 -19.14 12.79
CA ASN A 451 -4.84 -17.86 13.38
C ASN A 451 -5.63 -16.99 12.39
N ASP A 452 -5.97 -15.76 12.78
CA ASP A 452 -6.76 -14.80 12.00
C ASP A 452 -6.11 -14.32 10.68
N ASN A 453 -4.86 -14.70 10.38
CA ASN A 453 -4.20 -14.50 9.08
C ASN A 453 -4.55 -15.59 8.05
N ALA A 454 -5.28 -16.63 8.44
CA ALA A 454 -5.61 -17.75 7.55
C ALA A 454 -6.51 -17.36 6.36
N LEU A 455 -7.24 -16.25 6.51
CA LEU A 455 -8.26 -15.80 5.57
C LEU A 455 -7.98 -14.34 5.23
N LEU A 456 -7.68 -14.05 3.97
CA LEU A 456 -7.44 -12.69 3.51
C LEU A 456 -8.34 -12.37 2.33
N SER A 457 -8.80 -11.13 2.26
CA SER A 457 -9.47 -10.55 1.09
C SER A 457 -8.55 -9.52 0.45
N ILE A 458 -8.44 -9.59 -0.88
CA ILE A 458 -7.67 -8.66 -1.69
C ILE A 458 -8.63 -7.94 -2.63
N PHE A 459 -8.54 -6.62 -2.65
CA PHE A 459 -9.28 -5.78 -3.61
C PHE A 459 -8.30 -4.97 -4.45
N ARG A 460 -8.46 -5.00 -5.77
CA ARG A 460 -7.75 -4.12 -6.70
C ARG A 460 -8.68 -2.97 -7.09
N HIS A 461 -8.14 -1.75 -7.02
CA HIS A 461 -8.79 -0.49 -7.35
C HIS A 461 -8.14 0.08 -8.61
N PHE A 462 -8.24 -0.68 -9.71
CA PHE A 462 -7.56 -0.46 -11.00
C PHE A 462 -6.03 -0.42 -10.97
N ASP A 463 -5.41 0.59 -10.36
CA ASP A 463 -3.96 0.86 -10.40
C ASP A 463 -3.26 0.75 -9.04
N SER A 464 -4.02 0.34 -8.03
CA SER A 464 -3.63 0.11 -6.64
C SER A 464 -4.43 -1.05 -6.07
N ALA A 465 -4.06 -1.53 -4.89
CA ALA A 465 -4.77 -2.64 -4.24
C ALA A 465 -4.66 -2.58 -2.71
N SER A 466 -5.51 -3.35 -2.05
CA SER A 466 -5.62 -3.44 -0.59
C SER A 466 -5.74 -4.89 -0.14
N VAL A 467 -5.26 -5.16 1.06
CA VAL A 467 -5.33 -6.47 1.72
C VAL A 467 -5.90 -6.25 3.10
N THR A 468 -6.80 -7.12 3.54
CA THR A 468 -7.30 -7.14 4.89
C THR A 468 -7.67 -8.57 5.31
N LYS A 469 -7.65 -8.84 6.61
CA LYS A 469 -8.07 -10.13 7.17
C LYS A 469 -9.58 -10.34 7.02
N GLY A 470 -9.96 -11.59 6.84
CA GLY A 470 -11.32 -12.07 6.71
C GLY A 470 -11.79 -12.26 5.27
N LEU A 471 -13.02 -12.78 5.13
CA LEU A 471 -13.67 -13.10 3.85
C LEU A 471 -14.79 -12.09 3.56
N ILE A 472 -14.47 -11.06 2.78
CA ILE A 472 -15.31 -9.88 2.53
C ILE A 472 -15.88 -9.93 1.10
N GLY A 473 -17.08 -9.37 0.88
CA GLY A 473 -17.77 -9.32 -0.41
C GLY A 473 -18.61 -10.56 -0.71
N ASP A 474 -19.12 -10.74 -1.93
CA ASP A 474 -19.67 -12.05 -2.33
C ASP A 474 -18.54 -13.08 -2.47
N VAL A 475 -18.88 -14.36 -2.65
CA VAL A 475 -17.89 -15.39 -3.01
C VAL A 475 -17.24 -15.00 -4.34
N PRO A 476 -15.92 -14.74 -4.38
CA PRO A 476 -15.27 -14.19 -5.57
C PRO A 476 -15.19 -15.21 -6.72
N LEU A 477 -14.90 -14.69 -7.92
CA LEU A 477 -14.73 -15.51 -9.12
C LEU A 477 -13.58 -16.51 -8.95
N THR A 478 -12.46 -16.07 -8.34
CA THR A 478 -11.26 -16.87 -8.09
C THR A 478 -10.86 -16.84 -6.62
N MET A 479 -10.12 -17.86 -6.20
CA MET A 479 -9.44 -17.92 -4.90
C MET A 479 -8.01 -18.40 -5.11
N TRP A 480 -7.09 -17.89 -4.31
CA TRP A 480 -5.68 -18.30 -4.33
C TRP A 480 -5.41 -19.23 -3.16
N LEU A 481 -4.75 -20.36 -3.43
CA LEU A 481 -4.24 -21.26 -2.39
C LEU A 481 -2.70 -21.25 -2.43
N PHE A 482 -2.10 -20.56 -1.46
CA PHE A 482 -0.65 -20.51 -1.30
C PHE A 482 -0.14 -21.72 -0.51
N ASP A 483 0.65 -22.55 -1.17
CA ASP A 483 1.61 -23.43 -0.49
C ASP A 483 2.89 -22.65 -0.16
N TYR A 484 3.83 -23.29 0.53
CA TYR A 484 5.04 -22.61 0.97
C TYR A 484 5.90 -22.08 -0.20
N PRO A 485 6.20 -22.89 -1.24
CA PRO A 485 6.97 -22.39 -2.38
C PRO A 485 6.32 -21.19 -3.08
N LEU A 486 5.01 -21.20 -3.31
CA LEU A 486 4.35 -20.05 -3.93
C LEU A 486 4.39 -18.82 -3.01
N PHE A 487 4.20 -18.98 -1.70
CA PHE A 487 4.15 -17.83 -0.80
C PHE A 487 5.50 -17.11 -0.71
N GLU A 488 6.59 -17.83 -0.47
CA GLU A 488 7.93 -17.23 -0.35
C GLU A 488 8.44 -16.72 -1.71
N ARG A 489 8.15 -17.40 -2.83
CA ARG A 489 8.47 -16.88 -4.18
C ARG A 489 7.77 -15.56 -4.48
N THR A 490 6.48 -15.47 -4.17
CA THR A 490 5.72 -14.24 -4.38
C THR A 490 6.36 -13.08 -3.62
N TYR A 491 6.69 -13.30 -2.34
CA TYR A 491 7.35 -12.31 -1.51
C TYR A 491 8.71 -11.88 -2.07
N TYR A 492 9.58 -12.82 -2.42
CA TYR A 492 10.91 -12.48 -2.95
C TYR A 492 10.83 -11.78 -4.30
N GLN A 493 9.97 -12.25 -5.21
CA GLN A 493 9.83 -11.67 -6.54
C GLN A 493 9.35 -10.21 -6.50
N LEU A 494 8.39 -9.92 -5.62
CA LEU A 494 7.65 -8.67 -5.61
C LEU A 494 8.10 -7.67 -4.52
N ALA A 495 8.83 -8.13 -3.51
CA ALA A 495 9.39 -7.27 -2.46
C ALA A 495 10.93 -7.28 -2.48
N VAL A 496 11.56 -8.39 -2.09
CA VAL A 496 13.01 -8.44 -1.83
C VAL A 496 13.85 -8.13 -3.08
N ASN A 497 13.49 -8.76 -4.21
CA ASN A 497 14.22 -8.61 -5.46
C ASN A 497 13.70 -7.49 -6.35
N PHE A 498 12.54 -6.90 -6.04
CA PHE A 498 11.94 -5.87 -6.87
C PHE A 498 12.68 -4.54 -6.72
N ASP A 499 12.98 -3.93 -7.86
CA ASP A 499 13.73 -2.70 -7.95
C ASP A 499 13.00 -1.64 -8.78
N VAL A 500 12.36 -0.72 -8.07
CA VAL A 500 11.61 0.40 -8.66
C VAL A 500 12.50 1.36 -9.46
N PHE A 501 13.80 1.43 -9.16
CA PHE A 501 14.76 2.25 -9.88
C PHE A 501 15.40 1.49 -11.06
N GLY A 502 15.05 0.21 -11.23
CA GLY A 502 15.56 -0.68 -12.27
C GLY A 502 15.08 -0.28 -13.67
N ASN A 503 15.56 -1.01 -14.68
CA ASN A 503 15.16 -0.78 -16.07
C ASN A 503 13.92 -1.60 -16.47
N VAL A 504 13.46 -1.38 -17.71
CA VAL A 504 12.31 -2.06 -18.29
C VAL A 504 12.46 -3.59 -18.30
N SER A 505 13.68 -4.12 -18.48
CA SER A 505 13.94 -5.57 -18.47
C SER A 505 13.58 -6.18 -17.11
N HIS A 506 14.11 -5.61 -16.03
CA HIS A 506 13.78 -6.03 -14.66
C HIS A 506 12.28 -5.94 -14.36
N GLN A 507 11.70 -4.80 -14.73
CA GLN A 507 10.28 -4.48 -14.51
C GLN A 507 9.34 -5.44 -15.27
N LEU A 508 9.71 -5.84 -16.49
CA LEU A 508 8.94 -6.76 -17.32
C LEU A 508 9.09 -8.21 -16.86
N GLN A 509 10.32 -8.66 -16.60
CA GLN A 509 10.60 -10.02 -16.09
C GLN A 509 9.83 -10.32 -14.81
N THR A 510 9.84 -9.38 -13.85
CA THR A 510 9.10 -9.53 -12.59
C THR A 510 7.60 -9.74 -12.83
N ARG A 511 7.00 -8.92 -13.69
CA ARG A 511 5.55 -8.93 -13.90
C ARG A 511 5.08 -10.12 -14.72
N LEU A 512 5.85 -10.53 -15.74
CA LEU A 512 5.58 -11.75 -16.49
C LEU A 512 5.66 -12.99 -15.59
N TYR A 513 6.62 -13.04 -14.67
CA TYR A 513 6.73 -14.14 -13.73
C TYR A 513 5.61 -14.14 -12.68
N PHE A 514 5.12 -12.97 -12.27
CA PHE A 514 3.99 -12.89 -11.34
C PHE A 514 2.70 -13.48 -11.93
N ASP A 515 2.45 -13.32 -13.24
CA ASP A 515 1.34 -14.00 -13.93
C ASP A 515 1.41 -15.53 -13.75
N LEU A 516 2.62 -16.10 -13.85
CA LEU A 516 2.85 -17.53 -13.62
C LEU A 516 2.60 -17.94 -12.16
N ILE A 517 3.01 -17.11 -11.20
CA ILE A 517 2.78 -17.36 -9.76
C ILE A 517 1.29 -17.31 -9.43
N ARG A 518 0.54 -16.30 -9.91
CA ARG A 518 -0.92 -16.24 -9.75
C ARG A 518 -1.55 -17.53 -10.23
N ASN A 519 -1.24 -17.92 -11.46
CA ASN A 519 -1.87 -19.10 -12.07
C ASN A 519 -1.58 -20.36 -11.24
N GLY A 520 -0.38 -20.51 -10.66
CA GLY A 520 -0.07 -21.59 -9.73
C GLY A 520 -0.98 -21.59 -8.50
N ALA A 521 -1.22 -20.43 -7.87
CA ALA A 521 -2.11 -20.32 -6.72
C ALA A 521 -3.59 -20.62 -7.05
N GLU A 522 -4.05 -20.26 -8.24
CA GLU A 522 -5.39 -20.59 -8.76
C GLU A 522 -5.52 -22.11 -9.05
N ILE A 523 -4.49 -22.73 -9.65
CA ILE A 523 -4.45 -24.18 -9.91
C ILE A 523 -4.41 -24.98 -8.61
N ASN A 524 -3.64 -24.53 -7.61
CA ASN A 524 -3.62 -25.13 -6.29
C ASN A 524 -5.01 -25.18 -5.67
N PHE A 525 -5.77 -24.09 -5.79
CA PHE A 525 -7.16 -24.06 -5.34
C PHE A 525 -8.05 -25.04 -6.12
N LEU A 526 -7.88 -25.15 -7.45
CA LEU A 526 -8.69 -26.06 -8.27
C LEU A 526 -8.59 -27.52 -7.84
N ARG A 527 -7.49 -27.96 -7.20
CA ARG A 527 -7.39 -29.32 -6.64
C ARG A 527 -8.47 -29.62 -5.59
N LEU A 528 -8.98 -28.61 -4.89
CA LEU A 528 -10.10 -28.73 -3.95
C LEU A 528 -11.44 -28.96 -4.64
N MET A 529 -11.57 -28.58 -5.91
CA MET A 529 -12.78 -28.74 -6.70
C MET A 529 -12.95 -30.18 -7.22
N PRO A 530 -14.18 -30.62 -7.55
CA PRO A 530 -14.41 -31.92 -8.16
C PRO A 530 -13.61 -32.07 -9.46
N ALA A 531 -12.91 -33.19 -9.62
CA ALA A 531 -11.96 -33.45 -10.72
C ALA A 531 -12.53 -33.09 -12.11
N GLY A 532 -13.70 -33.65 -12.44
CA GLY A 532 -14.38 -33.43 -13.72
C GLY A 532 -14.92 -32.01 -13.96
N LYS A 533 -14.84 -31.11 -12.97
CA LYS A 533 -15.27 -29.71 -13.07
C LYS A 533 -14.12 -28.72 -13.21
N ARG A 534 -12.88 -29.12 -12.91
CA ARG A 534 -11.73 -28.20 -12.86
C ARG A 534 -11.46 -27.50 -14.19
N GLY A 535 -11.53 -28.24 -15.31
CA GLY A 535 -11.33 -27.67 -16.65
C GLY A 535 -12.40 -26.67 -17.06
N GLU A 536 -13.66 -26.92 -16.69
CA GLU A 536 -14.79 -25.99 -16.93
C GLU A 536 -14.60 -24.69 -16.13
N ILE A 537 -14.25 -24.81 -14.84
CA ILE A 537 -13.99 -23.66 -13.95
C ILE A 537 -12.80 -22.84 -14.47
N LEU A 538 -11.69 -23.49 -14.82
CA LEU A 538 -10.52 -22.80 -15.36
C LEU A 538 -10.83 -22.10 -16.69
N GLY A 539 -11.60 -22.77 -17.57
CA GLY A 539 -12.04 -22.20 -18.84
C GLY A 539 -12.95 -20.98 -18.70
N ASP A 540 -13.73 -20.90 -17.62
CA ASP A 540 -14.54 -19.72 -17.26
C ASP A 540 -13.68 -18.56 -16.75
N TRP A 541 -12.60 -18.86 -16.01
CA TRP A 541 -11.63 -17.85 -15.58
C TRP A 541 -10.80 -17.31 -16.76
N TYR A 542 -10.48 -18.15 -17.74
CA TYR A 542 -9.60 -17.81 -18.86
C TYR A 542 -10.33 -17.90 -20.21
N GLN A 543 -11.25 -16.98 -20.47
CA GLN A 543 -12.02 -16.92 -21.70
C GLN A 543 -11.22 -16.32 -22.86
N ASN A 544 -11.62 -16.62 -24.10
CA ASN A 544 -11.10 -16.02 -25.34
C ASN A 544 -9.56 -16.09 -25.45
N SER A 545 -8.88 -14.94 -25.51
CA SER A 545 -7.41 -14.85 -25.53
C SER A 545 -6.74 -15.53 -24.34
N GLY A 546 -7.44 -15.65 -23.20
CA GLY A 546 -6.99 -16.40 -22.04
C GLY A 546 -6.74 -17.88 -22.39
N LYS A 547 -7.59 -18.50 -23.22
CA LYS A 547 -7.40 -19.90 -23.64
C LYS A 547 -6.13 -20.09 -24.48
N VAL A 548 -5.81 -19.11 -25.31
CA VAL A 548 -4.55 -19.09 -26.09
C VAL A 548 -3.36 -19.01 -25.14
N LYS A 549 -3.42 -18.10 -24.15
CA LYS A 549 -2.36 -17.97 -23.14
C LYS A 549 -2.16 -19.26 -22.35
N MET A 550 -3.25 -19.92 -21.92
CA MET A 550 -3.16 -21.21 -21.25
C MET A 550 -2.46 -22.26 -22.13
N TRP A 551 -2.87 -22.38 -23.40
CA TRP A 551 -2.29 -23.33 -24.35
C TRP A 551 -0.80 -23.09 -24.63
N MET A 552 -0.34 -21.83 -24.61
CA MET A 552 1.05 -21.49 -24.94
C MET A 552 2.01 -21.55 -23.76
N ASP A 553 1.54 -21.15 -22.57
CA ASP A 553 2.45 -20.77 -21.48
C ASP A 553 2.21 -21.50 -20.16
N TYR A 554 1.05 -22.14 -19.96
CA TYR A 554 0.74 -22.80 -18.69
C TYR A 554 0.78 -24.32 -18.83
N GLU A 555 1.26 -24.97 -17.78
CA GLU A 555 1.23 -26.42 -17.63
C GLU A 555 -0.21 -26.94 -17.44
N ASP A 556 -0.47 -28.17 -17.90
CA ASP A 556 -1.78 -28.81 -17.75
C ASP A 556 -2.18 -29.03 -16.29
N ILE A 557 -3.47 -28.91 -16.01
CA ILE A 557 -4.02 -29.18 -14.67
C ILE A 557 -4.39 -30.65 -14.49
N ASP A 558 -4.37 -31.12 -13.23
CA ASP A 558 -4.97 -32.42 -12.89
C ASP A 558 -6.51 -32.34 -12.93
N THR A 559 -7.12 -33.17 -13.78
CA THR A 559 -8.58 -33.30 -13.93
C THR A 559 -9.11 -34.68 -13.55
N SER A 560 -8.28 -35.56 -12.99
CA SER A 560 -8.63 -36.97 -12.74
C SER A 560 -8.63 -37.32 -11.26
N THR A 561 -7.75 -36.73 -10.43
CA THR A 561 -7.69 -37.14 -9.02
C THR A 561 -8.86 -36.59 -8.20
N PRO A 562 -9.44 -37.40 -7.30
CA PRO A 562 -10.62 -37.01 -6.54
C PRO A 562 -10.32 -35.90 -5.51
N SER A 563 -11.31 -35.08 -5.23
CA SER A 563 -11.36 -34.22 -4.04
C SER A 563 -12.21 -34.91 -2.97
N ALA A 564 -11.79 -34.83 -1.70
CA ALA A 564 -12.57 -35.35 -0.58
C ALA A 564 -13.69 -34.38 -0.15
N LEU A 565 -13.73 -33.16 -0.72
CA LEU A 565 -14.76 -32.18 -0.44
C LEU A 565 -16.08 -32.58 -1.11
N LYS A 566 -17.12 -32.71 -0.29
CA LYS A 566 -18.50 -32.90 -0.77
C LYS A 566 -19.08 -31.54 -1.13
N LEU A 567 -18.89 -31.14 -2.38
CA LEU A 567 -19.37 -29.87 -2.93
C LEU A 567 -20.58 -30.08 -3.85
N ASP A 568 -21.38 -29.04 -4.02
CA ASP A 568 -22.46 -29.00 -5.00
C ASP A 568 -21.93 -29.26 -6.41
N LYS A 569 -22.67 -30.03 -7.21
CA LYS A 569 -22.21 -30.46 -8.55
C LYS A 569 -22.40 -29.38 -9.61
N HIS A 570 -23.29 -28.43 -9.38
CA HIS A 570 -23.63 -27.36 -10.32
C HIS A 570 -22.78 -26.12 -10.07
N ASP A 571 -22.58 -25.74 -8.80
CA ASP A 571 -21.73 -24.60 -8.42
C ASP A 571 -20.78 -24.96 -7.24
N PRO A 572 -19.77 -25.82 -7.50
CA PRO A 572 -18.86 -26.27 -6.45
C PRO A 572 -18.05 -25.13 -5.83
N LYS A 573 -17.75 -24.08 -6.61
CA LYS A 573 -16.95 -22.94 -6.16
C LYS A 573 -17.73 -22.07 -5.17
N ARG A 574 -18.98 -21.71 -5.50
CA ARG A 574 -19.82 -20.95 -4.59
C ARG A 574 -20.13 -21.74 -3.32
N ASP A 575 -20.46 -23.03 -3.45
CA ASP A 575 -20.70 -23.91 -2.30
C ASP A 575 -19.45 -24.07 -1.42
N PHE A 576 -18.26 -24.17 -2.01
CA PHE A 576 -17.00 -24.12 -1.25
C PHE A 576 -16.89 -22.83 -0.44
N GLY A 577 -17.09 -21.67 -1.07
CA GLY A 577 -16.99 -20.37 -0.40
C GLY A 577 -17.97 -20.22 0.77
N LEU A 578 -19.22 -20.66 0.60
CA LEU A 578 -20.24 -20.65 1.65
C LEU A 578 -19.91 -21.63 2.80
N LYS A 579 -19.43 -22.83 2.48
CA LYS A 579 -18.98 -23.80 3.49
C LYS A 579 -17.73 -23.35 4.23
N LEU A 580 -16.81 -22.67 3.54
CA LEU A 580 -15.64 -22.07 4.15
C LEU A 580 -16.07 -21.03 5.20
N LEU A 581 -16.93 -20.08 4.82
CA LEU A 581 -17.50 -19.08 5.74
C LEU A 581 -18.15 -19.72 6.98
N GLN A 582 -18.92 -20.79 6.79
CA GLN A 582 -19.56 -21.52 7.90
C GLN A 582 -18.52 -22.17 8.84
N ARG A 583 -17.47 -22.79 8.27
CA ARG A 583 -16.44 -23.50 9.03
C ARG A 583 -15.52 -22.57 9.79
N THR A 584 -15.25 -21.39 9.23
CA THR A 584 -14.29 -20.44 9.78
C THR A 584 -14.95 -19.37 10.63
N GLY A 585 -16.19 -19.57 11.11
CA GLY A 585 -17.01 -18.54 11.75
C GLY A 585 -16.27 -17.65 12.76
N SER A 586 -15.59 -18.24 13.75
CA SER A 586 -14.83 -17.49 14.77
C SER A 586 -13.42 -17.07 14.32
N LEU A 587 -12.90 -17.65 13.24
CA LEU A 587 -11.59 -17.35 12.66
C LEU A 587 -11.65 -16.16 11.70
N ASN A 588 -12.80 -15.95 11.05
CA ASN A 588 -13.01 -14.86 10.13
C ASN A 588 -13.02 -13.52 10.87
N ALA A 589 -11.92 -12.78 10.75
CA ALA A 589 -11.71 -11.50 11.42
C ALA A 589 -12.71 -10.40 10.99
N ALA A 590 -13.36 -10.56 9.83
CA ALA A 590 -14.32 -9.60 9.29
C ALA A 590 -15.62 -10.30 8.86
N PRO A 591 -16.54 -10.62 9.80
CA PRO A 591 -17.89 -11.03 9.44
C PRO A 591 -18.58 -9.94 8.61
N ASP A 592 -19.20 -10.34 7.51
CA ASP A 592 -19.77 -9.42 6.52
C ASP A 592 -21.25 -9.76 6.27
N PRO A 593 -22.16 -9.12 7.04
CA PRO A 593 -23.61 -9.31 6.91
C PRO A 593 -24.22 -8.44 5.79
N ILE A 594 -23.43 -7.58 5.14
CA ILE A 594 -23.93 -6.61 4.17
C ILE A 594 -23.89 -7.22 2.77
N ASN A 595 -22.70 -7.69 2.33
CA ASN A 595 -22.50 -8.11 0.94
C ASN A 595 -23.09 -9.49 0.61
N ARG A 596 -23.49 -10.27 1.62
CA ARG A 596 -24.09 -11.61 1.43
C ARG A 596 -25.46 -11.71 2.07
N CYS A 597 -26.13 -10.58 2.25
CA CYS A 597 -27.42 -10.56 2.90
C CYS A 597 -28.50 -11.25 2.05
N GLN A 598 -29.17 -12.23 2.63
CA GLN A 598 -30.35 -12.89 2.04
C GLN A 598 -31.61 -12.74 2.91
N GLY A 599 -31.52 -12.03 4.05
CA GLY A 599 -32.58 -11.90 5.04
C GLY A 599 -33.02 -10.45 5.25
N ALA A 600 -33.85 -10.24 6.27
CA ALA A 600 -34.39 -8.92 6.62
C ALA A 600 -33.45 -8.03 7.45
N TYR A 601 -32.26 -8.53 7.81
CA TYR A 601 -31.31 -7.84 8.69
C TYR A 601 -29.90 -7.85 8.08
N CYS A 602 -29.61 -6.85 7.25
CA CYS A 602 -28.37 -6.68 6.49
C CYS A 602 -27.44 -5.64 7.14
N SER A 603 -27.25 -5.74 8.46
CA SER A 603 -26.45 -4.78 9.23
C SER A 603 -25.56 -5.47 10.24
N ARG A 604 -24.43 -4.85 10.55
CA ARG A 604 -23.52 -5.30 11.62
C ARG A 604 -24.16 -5.16 13.00
N PRO A 605 -23.81 -6.06 13.95
CA PRO A 605 -24.26 -5.94 15.32
C PRO A 605 -23.62 -4.71 16.01
N GLY A 606 -24.29 -4.17 17.03
CA GLY A 606 -23.74 -3.10 17.88
C GLY A 606 -23.88 -1.68 17.32
N LEU A 607 -24.47 -1.51 16.14
CA LEU A 607 -24.77 -0.20 15.57
C LEU A 607 -26.07 0.40 16.15
N SER A 608 -26.14 1.74 16.20
CA SER A 608 -27.38 2.46 16.49
C SER A 608 -28.45 2.16 15.43
N ALA A 609 -29.72 2.43 15.73
CA ALA A 609 -30.83 2.16 14.79
C ALA A 609 -30.62 2.88 13.45
N GLU A 610 -30.22 4.16 13.46
CA GLU A 610 -29.99 4.93 12.23
C GLU A 610 -28.90 4.33 11.33
N PHE A 611 -27.78 3.86 11.90
CA PHE A 611 -26.71 3.26 11.10
C PHE A 611 -27.04 1.83 10.64
N ARG A 612 -27.83 1.09 11.42
CA ARG A 612 -28.36 -0.20 10.97
C ARG A 612 -29.28 -0.05 9.77
N ASP A 613 -30.17 0.94 9.80
CA ASP A 613 -31.10 1.22 8.70
C ASP A 613 -30.35 1.75 7.46
N ALA A 614 -29.26 2.52 7.67
CA ALA A 614 -28.35 2.91 6.60
C ALA A 614 -27.66 1.70 5.95
N GLU A 615 -27.09 0.78 6.71
CA GLU A 615 -26.47 -0.45 6.17
C GLU A 615 -27.49 -1.33 5.45
N GLN A 616 -28.69 -1.46 6.03
CA GLN A 616 -29.79 -2.17 5.39
C GLN A 616 -30.13 -1.58 4.02
N SER A 617 -30.18 -0.25 3.92
CA SER A 617 -30.47 0.45 2.66
C SER A 617 -29.33 0.28 1.65
N LEU A 618 -28.07 0.46 2.08
CA LEU A 618 -26.88 0.33 1.24
C LEU A 618 -26.68 -1.11 0.73
N SER A 619 -27.12 -2.12 1.47
CA SER A 619 -27.04 -3.53 1.06
C SER A 619 -27.75 -3.82 -0.27
N ARG A 620 -28.68 -2.94 -0.71
CA ARG A 620 -29.37 -3.06 -2.02
C ARG A 620 -28.44 -2.81 -3.21
N LEU A 621 -27.33 -2.10 -3.02
CA LEU A 621 -26.39 -1.71 -4.08
C LEU A 621 -25.29 -2.75 -4.34
N VAL A 622 -25.06 -3.69 -3.42
CA VAL A 622 -23.90 -4.61 -3.45
C VAL A 622 -24.24 -5.99 -4.00
N SER A 623 -23.21 -6.73 -4.42
CA SER A 623 -23.30 -8.13 -4.86
C SER A 623 -24.33 -8.39 -5.98
N ARG A 624 -24.57 -7.36 -6.80
CA ARG A 624 -25.41 -7.39 -8.00
C ARG A 624 -24.59 -6.96 -9.21
N PRO A 625 -24.72 -7.63 -10.36
CA PRO A 625 -23.99 -7.26 -11.56
C PRO A 625 -24.52 -5.95 -12.15
N ALA A 626 -23.63 -5.17 -12.79
CA ALA A 626 -23.95 -3.91 -13.44
C ALA A 626 -24.96 -4.06 -14.59
N ALA A 627 -25.13 -5.27 -15.15
CA ALA A 627 -26.24 -5.57 -16.05
C ALA A 627 -27.61 -5.26 -15.42
N GLY A 628 -27.77 -5.47 -14.11
CA GLY A 628 -28.97 -5.16 -13.33
C GLY A 628 -28.90 -3.84 -12.54
N LEU A 629 -27.70 -3.27 -12.35
CA LEU A 629 -27.48 -1.99 -11.65
C LEU A 629 -26.50 -1.11 -12.46
N LYS A 630 -27.00 -0.46 -13.52
CA LYS A 630 -26.16 0.21 -14.52
C LYS A 630 -25.31 1.37 -14.00
N VAL A 631 -25.70 1.98 -12.87
CA VAL A 631 -24.97 3.09 -12.23
C VAL A 631 -23.56 2.69 -11.78
N ILE A 632 -23.30 1.39 -11.57
CA ILE A 632 -21.95 0.88 -11.29
C ILE A 632 -20.95 1.37 -12.34
N GLY A 633 -21.37 1.48 -13.60
CA GLY A 633 -20.55 1.98 -14.70
C GLY A 633 -20.00 3.40 -14.51
N GLN A 634 -20.71 4.21 -13.72
CA GLN A 634 -20.41 5.62 -13.47
C GLN A 634 -19.61 5.85 -12.18
N LEU A 635 -19.46 4.82 -11.35
CA LEU A 635 -18.72 4.92 -10.09
C LEU A 635 -17.20 4.74 -10.30
N PRO A 636 -16.40 5.52 -9.55
CA PRO A 636 -14.97 5.25 -9.35
C PRO A 636 -14.71 3.88 -8.73
N GLU A 637 -13.46 3.43 -8.79
CA GLU A 637 -13.05 2.11 -8.28
C GLU A 637 -13.18 1.99 -6.75
N ALA A 638 -12.78 3.03 -6.02
CA ALA A 638 -12.85 3.09 -4.55
C ALA A 638 -13.50 4.41 -4.09
N SER A 639 -14.83 4.39 -3.96
CA SER A 639 -15.61 5.51 -3.42
C SER A 639 -15.75 5.38 -1.89
N MET A 640 -15.66 6.49 -1.17
CA MET A 640 -15.84 6.53 0.28
C MET A 640 -17.22 7.12 0.61
N LEU A 641 -18.03 6.40 1.38
CA LEU A 641 -19.29 6.88 1.89
C LEU A 641 -19.10 7.31 3.35
N ARG A 642 -19.20 8.61 3.62
CA ARG A 642 -19.26 9.16 4.97
C ARG A 642 -20.73 9.35 5.33
N ILE A 643 -21.24 8.46 6.18
CA ILE A 643 -22.62 8.49 6.64
C ILE A 643 -22.68 9.28 7.95
N GLU A 644 -23.38 10.41 7.93
CA GLU A 644 -23.46 11.36 9.04
C GLU A 644 -24.74 11.15 9.85
N GLY A 645 -24.58 10.72 11.11
CA GLY A 645 -25.67 10.49 12.04
C GLY A 645 -25.93 11.67 12.97
N GLN A 646 -26.84 11.49 13.91
CA GLN A 646 -27.15 12.52 14.90
C GLN A 646 -26.00 12.74 15.90
N GLY A 647 -25.93 13.94 16.48
CA GLY A 647 -24.96 14.26 17.54
C GLY A 647 -23.50 14.23 17.09
N GLY A 648 -23.23 14.36 15.78
CA GLY A 648 -21.87 14.36 15.21
C GLY A 648 -21.25 12.97 15.05
N GLN A 649 -22.02 11.90 15.29
CA GLN A 649 -21.56 10.54 15.00
C GLN A 649 -21.46 10.31 13.48
N ARG A 650 -20.56 9.40 13.09
CA ARG A 650 -20.40 9.01 11.69
C ARG A 650 -19.97 7.56 11.54
N GLN A 651 -20.30 6.99 10.40
CA GLN A 651 -19.71 5.74 9.91
C GLN A 651 -19.09 6.01 8.54
N VAL A 652 -17.93 5.41 8.29
CA VAL A 652 -17.26 5.48 6.99
C VAL A 652 -17.30 4.09 6.35
N TYR A 653 -17.61 4.05 5.06
CA TYR A 653 -17.61 2.83 4.27
C TYR A 653 -16.80 3.02 2.98
N SER A 654 -16.15 1.95 2.54
CA SER A 654 -15.58 1.86 1.20
C SER A 654 -16.57 1.13 0.30
N LEU A 655 -17.05 1.81 -0.73
CA LEU A 655 -17.81 1.23 -1.82
C LEU A 655 -16.85 0.95 -2.97
N LEU A 656 -16.51 -0.33 -3.12
CA LEU A 656 -15.51 -0.82 -4.04
C LEU A 656 -16.18 -1.40 -5.28
N ARG A 657 -15.82 -0.89 -6.45
CA ARG A 657 -16.24 -1.45 -7.73
C ARG A 657 -15.28 -2.58 -8.11
N ASN A 658 -15.81 -3.79 -8.20
CA ASN A 658 -15.06 -4.94 -8.67
C ASN A 658 -15.27 -5.06 -10.18
N ARG A 659 -14.29 -4.66 -10.99
CA ARG A 659 -14.39 -4.83 -12.44
C ARG A 659 -14.21 -6.27 -12.83
N ALA A 660 -15.04 -6.72 -13.77
CA ALA A 660 -14.98 -8.06 -14.29
C ALA A 660 -14.15 -8.13 -15.57
N HIS A 661 -13.39 -9.21 -15.73
CA HIS A 661 -12.59 -9.45 -16.93
C HIS A 661 -12.74 -10.88 -17.40
N SER A 662 -12.67 -11.07 -18.70
CA SER A 662 -12.68 -12.38 -19.34
C SER A 662 -11.45 -13.21 -18.98
N ASN A 663 -10.34 -12.55 -18.62
CA ASN A 663 -9.12 -13.11 -18.01
C ASN A 663 -8.18 -11.97 -17.54
N VAL A 664 -7.17 -12.30 -16.74
CA VAL A 664 -6.10 -11.37 -16.26
C VAL A 664 -4.71 -11.84 -16.71
N ALA A 665 -4.63 -12.58 -17.81
CA ALA A 665 -3.43 -13.34 -18.19
C ALA A 665 -2.34 -12.52 -18.92
N PHE A 666 -2.53 -11.20 -19.05
CA PHE A 666 -1.68 -10.33 -19.86
C PHE A 666 -1.46 -8.98 -19.18
N LEU A 667 -0.28 -8.41 -19.37
CA LEU A 667 0.17 -7.15 -18.75
C LEU A 667 -0.40 -5.87 -19.39
N LEU A 668 -0.97 -5.97 -20.59
CA LEU A 668 -1.43 -4.84 -21.39
C LEU A 668 -2.77 -5.17 -22.06
N GLY A 669 -3.46 -4.13 -22.54
CA GLY A 669 -4.70 -4.30 -23.31
C GLY A 669 -5.88 -4.78 -22.47
N GLU A 670 -5.94 -4.42 -21.19
CA GLU A 670 -7.03 -4.78 -20.28
C GLU A 670 -8.43 -4.46 -20.85
N ALA A 671 -8.56 -3.35 -21.57
CA ALA A 671 -9.82 -2.92 -22.19
C ALA A 671 -10.46 -4.00 -23.10
N TYR A 672 -9.66 -4.81 -23.79
CA TYR A 672 -10.16 -5.90 -24.65
C TYR A 672 -10.72 -7.10 -23.87
N ARG A 673 -10.42 -7.16 -22.56
CA ARG A 673 -10.84 -8.23 -21.66
C ARG A 673 -11.90 -7.77 -20.67
N TYR A 674 -12.13 -6.48 -20.57
CA TYR A 674 -13.06 -5.89 -19.61
C TYR A 674 -14.51 -6.23 -19.96
N GLN A 675 -15.28 -6.68 -18.97
CA GLN A 675 -16.67 -7.14 -19.10
C GLN A 675 -17.60 -6.28 -18.23
N PRO A 676 -17.88 -5.03 -18.63
CA PRO A 676 -18.53 -4.03 -17.78
C PRO A 676 -19.90 -4.45 -17.23
N GLY A 677 -20.65 -5.28 -17.96
CA GLY A 677 -21.94 -5.79 -17.51
C GLY A 677 -21.87 -6.73 -16.30
N LEU A 678 -20.69 -7.24 -15.97
CA LEU A 678 -20.45 -8.18 -14.86
C LEU A 678 -19.79 -7.50 -13.64
N ASP A 679 -19.52 -6.19 -13.70
CA ASP A 679 -18.99 -5.45 -12.56
C ASP A 679 -19.96 -5.54 -11.37
N THR A 680 -19.43 -5.59 -10.16
CA THR A 680 -20.22 -5.60 -8.93
C THR A 680 -19.71 -4.55 -7.95
N LEU A 681 -20.49 -4.25 -6.91
CA LEU A 681 -20.03 -3.44 -5.77
C LEU A 681 -19.85 -4.30 -4.52
N THR A 682 -18.81 -3.99 -3.76
CA THR A 682 -18.58 -4.47 -2.39
C THR A 682 -18.61 -3.27 -1.44
N LEU A 683 -19.38 -3.35 -0.35
CA LEU A 683 -19.39 -2.35 0.71
C LEU A 683 -18.61 -2.87 1.92
N TYR A 684 -17.54 -2.17 2.29
CA TYR A 684 -16.74 -2.50 3.47
C TYR A 684 -16.87 -1.41 4.54
N PRO A 685 -17.10 -1.76 5.82
CA PRO A 685 -17.08 -0.78 6.91
C PRO A 685 -15.66 -0.33 7.27
N GLY A 686 -15.34 0.91 6.93
CA GLY A 686 -14.04 1.53 7.12
C GLY A 686 -13.41 1.95 5.80
N VAL A 687 -12.15 2.38 5.88
CA VAL A 687 -11.38 2.88 4.73
C VAL A 687 -10.47 1.75 4.21
N LEU A 688 -10.82 1.18 3.07
CA LEU A 688 -10.13 0.06 2.42
C LEU A 688 -9.48 0.49 1.10
N SER A 689 -8.86 1.67 1.11
CA SER A 689 -7.99 2.15 0.04
C SER A 689 -7.01 3.18 0.59
N SER A 690 -5.77 3.14 0.11
CA SER A 690 -4.80 4.22 0.35
C SER A 690 -5.07 5.46 -0.53
N TYR A 691 -5.93 5.28 -1.54
CA TYR A 691 -6.23 6.24 -2.59
C TYR A 691 -7.75 6.36 -2.75
N PRO A 692 -8.44 7.12 -1.89
CA PRO A 692 -9.85 7.44 -2.12
C PRO A 692 -10.04 8.10 -3.48
N ASN A 693 -10.87 7.53 -4.34
CA ASN A 693 -11.15 8.12 -5.66
C ASN A 693 -12.20 9.22 -5.58
N PHE A 694 -13.20 9.07 -4.70
CA PHE A 694 -14.23 10.08 -4.49
C PHE A 694 -14.92 9.89 -3.13
N ILE A 695 -15.49 10.95 -2.57
CA ILE A 695 -16.22 10.92 -1.30
C ILE A 695 -17.67 11.37 -1.53
N PHE A 696 -18.61 10.61 -0.99
CA PHE A 696 -19.98 11.04 -0.77
C PHE A 696 -20.21 11.26 0.73
N ASN A 697 -20.70 12.45 1.11
CA ASN A 697 -21.13 12.76 2.46
C ASN A 697 -22.67 12.74 2.53
N ILE A 698 -23.24 11.77 3.24
CA ILE A 698 -24.67 11.47 3.20
C ILE A 698 -25.23 11.46 4.63
N PRO A 699 -26.21 12.32 4.98
CA PRO A 699 -26.94 12.19 6.23
C PRO A 699 -27.62 10.81 6.35
N THR A 700 -27.69 10.22 7.54
CA THR A 700 -28.35 8.90 7.76
C THR A 700 -29.77 8.87 7.21
N ALA A 701 -30.51 9.99 7.36
CA ALA A 701 -31.87 10.15 6.86
C ALA A 701 -31.99 10.13 5.32
N ASP A 702 -30.93 10.51 4.60
CA ASP A 702 -30.90 10.60 3.14
C ASP A 702 -30.43 9.29 2.49
N VAL A 703 -29.89 8.34 3.26
CA VAL A 703 -29.35 7.08 2.71
C VAL A 703 -30.37 6.29 1.88
N PRO A 704 -31.65 6.14 2.29
CA PRO A 704 -32.65 5.48 1.46
C PRO A 704 -32.83 6.15 0.10
N GLU A 705 -32.89 7.48 0.06
CA GLU A 705 -33.04 8.28 -1.16
C GLU A 705 -31.80 8.22 -2.04
N PHE A 706 -30.59 8.31 -1.45
CA PHE A 706 -29.34 8.10 -2.17
C PHE A 706 -29.32 6.76 -2.91
N VAL A 707 -29.75 5.68 -2.25
CA VAL A 707 -29.82 4.35 -2.87
C VAL A 707 -30.85 4.30 -3.98
N GLU A 708 -32.04 4.90 -3.78
CA GLU A 708 -33.08 4.97 -4.82
C GLU A 708 -32.63 5.76 -6.05
N ASP A 709 -31.97 6.90 -5.84
CA ASP A 709 -31.40 7.71 -6.92
C ASP A 709 -30.31 6.94 -7.66
N MET A 710 -29.43 6.21 -6.96
CA MET A 710 -28.43 5.35 -7.58
C MET A 710 -29.08 4.25 -8.45
N GLU A 711 -30.12 3.58 -7.96
CA GLU A 711 -30.86 2.58 -8.74
C GLU A 711 -31.58 3.21 -9.95
N ALA A 712 -32.12 4.41 -9.80
CA ALA A 712 -32.86 5.14 -10.84
C ALA A 712 -31.97 5.83 -11.89
N ALA A 713 -30.72 6.16 -11.54
CA ALA A 713 -29.76 6.81 -12.42
C ALA A 713 -29.40 5.92 -13.62
N ARG A 714 -29.27 4.61 -13.41
CA ARG A 714 -28.85 3.68 -14.47
C ARG A 714 -27.57 4.18 -15.18
N ASP A 715 -27.58 4.30 -16.50
CA ASP A 715 -26.50 4.85 -17.34
C ASP A 715 -26.74 6.33 -17.75
N ASP A 716 -27.73 7.00 -17.15
CA ASP A 716 -27.99 8.42 -17.35
C ASP A 716 -26.99 9.25 -16.53
N THR A 717 -26.06 9.92 -17.23
CA THR A 717 -24.99 10.73 -16.64
C THR A 717 -25.51 11.98 -15.95
N ASP A 718 -26.63 12.56 -16.42
CA ASP A 718 -27.20 13.77 -15.83
C ASP A 718 -27.89 13.44 -14.50
N LYS A 719 -28.49 12.25 -14.39
CA LYS A 719 -29.01 11.74 -13.11
C LYS A 719 -27.89 11.49 -12.12
N PHE A 720 -26.82 10.83 -12.53
CA PHE A 720 -25.68 10.59 -11.65
C PHE A 720 -25.01 11.90 -11.21
N GLU A 721 -24.87 12.87 -12.11
CA GLU A 721 -24.35 14.20 -11.78
C GLU A 721 -25.22 14.91 -10.72
N ARG A 722 -26.54 14.71 -10.70
CA ARG A 722 -27.41 15.21 -9.62
C ARG A 722 -27.12 14.57 -8.27
N ILE A 723 -26.79 13.29 -8.23
CA ILE A 723 -26.35 12.59 -7.01
C ILE A 723 -25.03 13.21 -6.52
N VAL A 724 -24.07 13.41 -7.42
CA VAL A 724 -22.78 14.04 -7.09
C VAL A 724 -22.96 15.48 -6.63
N MET A 725 -23.84 16.27 -7.25
CA MET A 725 -24.11 17.64 -6.81
C MET A 725 -24.71 17.70 -5.40
N ARG A 726 -25.53 16.72 -5.02
CA ARG A 726 -26.21 16.70 -3.72
C ARG A 726 -25.32 16.19 -2.58
N TRP A 727 -24.60 15.10 -2.80
CA TRP A 727 -23.84 14.43 -1.74
C TRP A 727 -22.33 14.30 -2.01
N GLY A 728 -21.87 14.61 -3.22
CA GLY A 728 -20.47 14.49 -3.60
C GLY A 728 -19.59 15.62 -3.05
N VAL A 729 -18.40 15.23 -2.58
CA VAL A 729 -17.36 16.18 -2.13
C VAL A 729 -16.35 16.32 -3.26
N ARG A 730 -16.48 17.35 -4.10
CA ARG A 730 -15.50 17.58 -5.18
C ARG A 730 -14.20 18.16 -4.63
N ARG A 731 -13.12 18.08 -5.41
CA ARG A 731 -11.81 18.68 -5.05
C ARG A 731 -11.91 20.17 -4.70
N SER A 732 -12.87 20.86 -5.32
CA SER A 732 -13.18 22.28 -5.12
C SER A 732 -14.12 22.55 -3.94
N HIS A 733 -14.55 21.53 -3.18
CA HIS A 733 -15.44 21.70 -2.03
C HIS A 733 -14.73 22.57 -0.96
N PRO A 734 -15.34 23.65 -0.43
CA PRO A 734 -14.69 24.54 0.54
C PRO A 734 -14.15 23.82 1.78
N GLU A 735 -14.81 22.75 2.20
CA GLU A 735 -14.39 21.87 3.31
C GLU A 735 -13.73 20.56 2.87
N PHE A 736 -13.21 20.47 1.63
CA PHE A 736 -12.63 19.25 1.08
C PHE A 736 -11.65 18.58 2.05
N TRP A 737 -10.70 19.35 2.60
CA TRP A 737 -9.70 18.82 3.52
C TRP A 737 -10.29 18.33 4.85
N ARG A 738 -11.38 18.92 5.33
CA ARG A 738 -12.09 18.41 6.51
C ARG A 738 -12.60 17.00 6.22
N TYR A 739 -13.31 16.81 5.11
CA TYR A 739 -13.85 15.50 4.73
C TYR A 739 -12.78 14.47 4.39
N PHE A 740 -11.74 14.87 3.64
CA PHE A 740 -10.67 13.98 3.24
C PHE A 740 -9.86 13.48 4.44
N HIS A 741 -9.48 14.37 5.37
CA HIS A 741 -8.74 13.98 6.57
C HIS A 741 -9.60 13.24 7.58
N ASP A 742 -10.92 13.42 7.54
CA ASP A 742 -11.83 12.70 8.40
C ASP A 742 -11.78 11.17 8.17
N LEU A 743 -11.45 10.74 6.95
CA LEU A 743 -11.17 9.33 6.64
C LEU A 743 -9.99 8.81 7.47
N ASN A 744 -8.89 9.57 7.53
CA ASN A 744 -7.72 9.20 8.34
C ASN A 744 -8.02 9.30 9.85
N SER A 745 -8.79 10.30 10.29
CA SER A 745 -9.27 10.39 11.68
C SER A 745 -10.08 9.16 12.05
N TYR A 746 -10.96 8.68 11.17
CA TYR A 746 -11.72 7.47 11.38
C TYR A 746 -10.83 6.22 11.50
N ILE A 747 -9.79 6.09 10.67
CA ILE A 747 -8.78 5.02 10.84
C ILE A 747 -8.09 5.16 12.19
N LYS A 748 -7.69 6.37 12.60
CA LYS A 748 -7.04 6.60 13.89
C LYS A 748 -7.95 6.23 15.08
N GLU A 749 -9.24 6.49 14.97
CA GLU A 749 -10.25 6.17 15.99
C GLU A 749 -10.52 4.64 16.08
N THR A 750 -10.48 3.93 14.95
CA THR A 750 -10.93 2.52 14.88
C THR A 750 -9.79 1.51 14.77
N GLN A 751 -8.68 1.89 14.15
CA GLN A 751 -7.49 1.08 13.85
C GLN A 751 -6.23 1.95 13.95
N PRO A 752 -5.89 2.49 15.15
CA PRO A 752 -4.85 3.51 15.32
C PRO A 752 -3.47 3.10 14.79
N VAL A 753 -3.16 1.80 14.82
CA VAL A 753 -1.87 1.28 14.32
C VAL A 753 -1.76 1.34 12.79
N GLU A 754 -2.88 1.41 12.06
CA GLU A 754 -2.91 1.50 10.59
C GLU A 754 -2.99 2.95 10.10
N ALA A 755 -3.13 3.92 11.00
CA ALA A 755 -3.36 5.31 10.65
C ALA A 755 -2.17 5.93 9.90
N GLY A 756 -2.48 6.71 8.87
CA GLY A 756 -1.50 7.40 8.04
C GLY A 756 -2.19 8.27 7.01
N VAL A 757 -1.51 9.33 6.55
CA VAL A 757 -2.10 10.24 5.56
C VAL A 757 -2.42 9.48 4.28
N LEU A 758 -3.67 9.62 3.82
CA LEU A 758 -4.18 9.05 2.57
C LEU A 758 -3.70 9.87 1.38
N ASP A 759 -3.62 9.25 0.20
CA ASP A 759 -3.13 9.88 -1.01
C ASP A 759 -4.27 10.35 -1.91
N MET A 760 -4.14 11.57 -2.44
CA MET A 760 -5.16 12.27 -3.23
C MET A 760 -4.87 12.27 -4.74
N ASN A 761 -3.76 11.69 -5.19
CA ASN A 761 -3.36 11.74 -6.61
C ASN A 761 -4.35 11.01 -7.54
N ARG A 762 -5.20 10.13 -7.00
CA ARG A 762 -6.24 9.40 -7.73
C ARG A 762 -7.67 9.89 -7.43
N TYR A 763 -7.80 11.04 -6.77
CA TYR A 763 -9.11 11.64 -6.52
C TYR A 763 -9.67 12.25 -7.81
N GLU A 764 -10.82 11.74 -8.23
CA GLU A 764 -11.46 12.02 -9.51
C GLU A 764 -12.20 13.37 -9.55
N ASN A 765 -12.62 13.72 -10.75
CA ASN A 765 -13.40 14.91 -11.10
C ASN A 765 -14.55 14.46 -12.02
N LEU A 766 -15.52 13.66 -11.57
CA LEU A 766 -16.36 13.95 -10.42
C LEU A 766 -17.09 15.23 -10.77
#